data_AF-A0ABD5NVJ6-F1
#
_entry.id   AF-A0ABD5NVJ6-F1
#
_cell.length_a   1.000
_cell.length_b   1.000
_cell.length_c   1.000
_cell.angle_alpha   90.00
_cell.angle_beta   90.00
_cell.angle_gamma   90.00
#
_symmetry.space_group_name_H-M   'P 1'
#
loop_
_entity.id
_entity.type
_entity.pdbx_description
1 polymer ?
#
loop_
_entity_poly.entity_id
_entity_poly.type
_entity_poly.pdbx_seq_one_letter_code
_entity_poly.pdbx_strand_id
1 'polypeptide(L)'
;MTSLLSLSNLQTHFRTDRGTVKAVDGIDLTIREGETVGLVGESGSGKSVTALSAMQLVDDPGEIVGGSVEFHDAALADRLMESYSDRAAEFVDVDAGRVDLTAAPEPAMREIRGSEMSMIFQDPMTSLNPAVTVGEQVAESLLLHQYDRQRSDNWLNAVREVAPSIGRDDVEEEALAEAVDILEQVGIPEAESRIDQYPHEFSGGMRQRVLIAIALACRPRLLIADEPTTALDVTIQAQILDLVNELQDELGMSVLFITHDLGVVAETCDRVAVMYAGEIVEEGPVEEIFENPSHPYTYALLESIPTEDKERLTPIEGNVPDLIDLPEGCHFADRCPWAEPACRAEVPDRQHGPEGVDHHAKCIHEEFDEQVYADEHDGIAARTEASFDETLVSVEGMKKHFSQAEGVLDRWLGDEQRHVKAVDGVSFDIYEGETLGLVGESGCGKSTTGRTILRLLEPTDGTVVFSGTDLADLDDDALRERRKDIQMIFQDPMSSLDPRMTVAQTIAEPLKVHGLPESEAGDDRSQRERRQERVDELLEAVGLDVSQRSRYPHEMSGGQRQRVGIARALAVDPDFIVADEPVSALDVSVQAQIINLLEDLQEEFDLTYLFIAHDLSVVRHISDRVAVMYLGEVVEIAETDELFDDPRHPYTRALLSSVPEPDPSADGDRIILEGDVPSPIDPPSGCRFRTRCPKVIPPADLDVDQAAYREVMNFRDRVEDGNLALESYAHGEESTEPADVEAVADGGEPNGAAVVDRFFDEPLPADVEATISEAVDLLLADQWDDAATLLREEFESVCEREQPSLEEDVHPAACHLDNI
;
A
#
# COMPACT_ATOMS: atom_id res chain seq x y z
N MET A 1 7.69 27.75 -14.78
CA MET A 1 6.60 26.92 -15.35
C MET A 1 5.29 27.67 -15.23
N THR A 2 4.32 27.37 -16.07
CA THR A 2 2.96 27.92 -16.06
C THR A 2 2.09 27.17 -15.05
N SER A 3 1.18 27.85 -14.36
CA SER A 3 0.20 27.21 -13.46
C SER A 3 -0.78 26.41 -14.30
N LEU A 4 -1.00 25.14 -13.96
CA LEU A 4 -2.01 24.27 -14.57
C LEU A 4 -3.32 24.30 -13.75
N LEU A 5 -3.20 24.13 -12.44
CA LEU A 5 -4.32 24.22 -11.50
C LEU A 5 -3.98 25.23 -10.40
N SER A 6 -4.92 26.11 -10.08
CA SER A 6 -4.80 27.06 -8.98
C SER A 6 -6.07 27.05 -8.11
N LEU A 7 -5.90 26.73 -6.83
CA LEU A 7 -6.90 26.88 -5.79
C LEU A 7 -6.63 28.21 -5.10
N SER A 8 -7.67 29.03 -4.93
CA SER A 8 -7.54 30.34 -4.26
C SER A 8 -8.60 30.51 -3.20
N ASN A 9 -8.15 30.64 -1.95
CA ASN A 9 -8.97 30.74 -0.74
C ASN A 9 -10.14 29.73 -0.74
N LEU A 10 -9.86 28.48 -1.14
CA LEU A 10 -10.87 27.44 -1.28
C LEU A 10 -11.45 27.10 0.11
N GLN A 11 -12.78 27.03 0.20
CA GLN A 11 -13.48 26.71 1.45
C GLN A 11 -14.57 25.67 1.20
N THR A 12 -14.49 24.54 1.90
CA THR A 12 -15.44 23.42 1.79
C THR A 12 -15.92 22.99 3.16
N HIS A 13 -17.23 23.12 3.39
CA HIS A 13 -17.86 22.90 4.69
C HIS A 13 -18.94 21.82 4.63
N PHE A 14 -19.04 21.01 5.68
CA PHE A 14 -20.11 20.02 5.86
C PHE A 14 -21.07 20.46 6.96
N ARG A 15 -22.37 20.51 6.63
CA ARG A 15 -23.40 20.86 7.63
C ARG A 15 -23.86 19.61 8.37
N THR A 16 -23.57 19.54 9.66
CA THR A 16 -23.99 18.43 10.52
C THR A 16 -24.96 18.91 11.61
N ASP A 17 -25.65 17.97 12.27
CA ASP A 17 -26.51 18.28 13.43
C ASP A 17 -25.74 18.90 14.62
N ARG A 18 -24.42 18.64 14.71
CA ARG A 18 -23.54 19.16 15.77
C ARG A 18 -22.98 20.55 15.46
N GLY A 19 -22.88 20.90 14.19
CA GLY A 19 -22.28 22.16 13.74
C GLY A 19 -21.78 22.10 12.30
N THR A 20 -21.14 23.16 11.85
CA THR A 20 -20.54 23.20 10.50
C THR A 20 -19.09 22.77 10.61
N VAL A 21 -18.77 21.61 10.04
CA VAL A 21 -17.39 21.10 9.96
C VAL A 21 -16.71 21.85 8.83
N LYS A 22 -15.61 22.56 9.14
CA LYS A 22 -14.80 23.24 8.13
C LYS A 22 -13.65 22.33 7.69
N ALA A 23 -13.90 21.49 6.70
CA ALA A 23 -12.92 20.50 6.24
C ALA A 23 -11.78 21.14 5.43
N VAL A 24 -12.07 22.22 4.71
CA VAL A 24 -11.12 23.05 3.98
C VAL A 24 -11.49 24.50 4.28
N ASP A 25 -10.58 25.30 4.83
CA ASP A 25 -10.87 26.66 5.33
C ASP A 25 -9.84 27.69 4.85
N GLY A 26 -9.82 27.98 3.55
CA GLY A 26 -8.96 29.03 2.98
C GLY A 26 -7.64 28.49 2.43
N ILE A 27 -7.71 27.44 1.61
CA ILE A 27 -6.53 26.87 0.95
C ILE A 27 -6.18 27.65 -0.31
N ASP A 28 -4.91 28.03 -0.41
CA ASP A 28 -4.25 28.49 -1.62
C ASP A 28 -3.23 27.42 -2.03
N LEU A 29 -3.35 26.87 -3.24
CA LEU A 29 -2.44 25.83 -3.74
C LEU A 29 -2.32 25.97 -5.26
N THR A 30 -1.10 25.85 -5.80
CA THR A 30 -0.87 25.86 -7.25
C THR A 30 -0.09 24.63 -7.68
N ILE A 31 -0.51 24.03 -8.80
CA ILE A 31 0.20 22.93 -9.45
C ILE A 31 0.66 23.42 -10.82
N ARG A 32 1.96 23.33 -11.10
CA ARG A 32 2.55 23.74 -12.37
C ARG A 32 2.52 22.59 -13.37
N GLU A 33 2.58 22.92 -14.66
CA GLU A 33 2.65 21.92 -15.73
C GLU A 33 3.91 21.04 -15.57
N GLY A 34 3.72 19.72 -15.53
CA GLY A 34 4.77 18.71 -15.35
C GLY A 34 5.33 18.59 -13.93
N GLU A 35 4.78 19.32 -12.95
CA GLU A 35 5.19 19.27 -11.54
C GLU A 35 4.41 18.20 -10.78
N THR A 36 5.09 17.48 -9.89
CA THR A 36 4.47 16.59 -8.89
C THR A 36 4.46 17.28 -7.53
N VAL A 37 3.25 17.50 -7.01
CA VAL A 37 3.04 18.16 -5.71
C VAL A 37 2.45 17.15 -4.72
N GLY A 38 3.17 16.92 -3.61
CA GLY A 38 2.71 16.13 -2.48
C GLY A 38 1.81 16.95 -1.55
N LEU A 39 0.65 16.42 -1.17
CA LEU A 39 -0.22 17.00 -0.13
C LEU A 39 -0.30 16.03 1.06
N VAL A 40 0.29 16.43 2.18
CA VAL A 40 0.49 15.56 3.36
C VAL A 40 -0.14 16.14 4.62
N GLY A 41 -0.32 15.31 5.65
CA GLY A 41 -0.83 15.74 6.96
C GLY A 41 -1.60 14.62 7.69
N GLU A 42 -1.99 14.87 8.93
CA GLU A 42 -2.73 13.92 9.78
C GLU A 42 -4.07 13.51 9.15
N SER A 43 -4.58 12.34 9.55
CA SER A 43 -5.88 11.87 9.08
C SER A 43 -6.99 12.86 9.45
N GLY A 44 -7.88 13.17 8.50
CA GLY A 44 -8.94 14.15 8.70
C GLY A 44 -8.49 15.62 8.62
N SER A 45 -7.24 15.91 8.22
CA SER A 45 -6.79 17.29 8.00
C SER A 45 -7.50 18.00 6.84
N GLY A 46 -8.08 17.23 5.89
CA GLY A 46 -8.89 17.70 4.75
C GLY A 46 -8.25 17.50 3.36
N LYS A 47 -7.21 16.67 3.25
CA LYS A 47 -6.49 16.38 1.98
C LYS A 47 -7.41 15.89 0.86
N SER A 48 -8.09 14.77 1.07
CA SER A 48 -9.03 14.18 0.09
C SER A 48 -10.19 15.12 -0.21
N VAL A 49 -10.68 15.88 0.79
CA VAL A 49 -11.72 16.89 0.56
C VAL A 49 -11.23 18.00 -0.37
N THR A 50 -9.96 18.40 -0.28
CA THR A 50 -9.35 19.39 -1.19
C THR A 50 -9.38 18.90 -2.63
N ALA A 51 -8.99 17.64 -2.88
CA ALA A 51 -9.08 17.00 -4.20
C ALA A 51 -10.54 16.90 -4.70
N LEU A 52 -11.45 16.41 -3.87
CA LEU A 52 -12.87 16.29 -4.21
C LEU A 52 -13.49 17.65 -4.52
N SER A 53 -13.09 18.71 -3.82
CA SER A 53 -13.54 20.08 -4.10
C SER A 53 -13.00 20.60 -5.44
N ALA A 54 -11.73 20.35 -5.75
CA ALA A 54 -11.16 20.69 -7.05
C ALA A 54 -11.89 19.96 -8.20
N MET A 55 -12.31 18.72 -7.98
CA MET A 55 -13.07 17.90 -8.94
C MET A 55 -14.59 18.15 -8.92
N GLN A 56 -15.12 18.97 -8.00
CA GLN A 56 -16.56 19.08 -7.71
C GLN A 56 -17.26 17.72 -7.51
N LEU A 57 -16.62 16.86 -6.72
CA LEU A 57 -17.12 15.54 -6.30
C LEU A 57 -17.49 15.51 -4.81
N VAL A 58 -17.57 16.67 -4.15
CA VAL A 58 -18.01 16.75 -2.75
C VAL A 58 -19.49 16.35 -2.65
N ASP A 59 -19.75 15.26 -1.95
CA ASP A 59 -21.10 14.77 -1.71
C ASP A 59 -21.84 15.56 -0.61
N ASP A 60 -23.19 15.55 -0.69
CA ASP A 60 -24.06 16.08 0.38
C ASP A 60 -23.75 15.37 1.72
N PRO A 61 -23.60 16.09 2.84
CA PRO A 61 -23.97 17.49 3.09
C PRO A 61 -22.83 18.52 2.92
N GLY A 62 -21.78 18.18 2.16
CA GLY A 62 -20.66 19.07 1.86
C GLY A 62 -20.99 20.10 0.78
N GLU A 63 -20.50 21.33 0.95
CA GLU A 63 -20.65 22.41 -0.02
C GLU A 63 -19.35 23.23 -0.12
N ILE A 64 -18.94 23.58 -1.34
CA ILE A 64 -17.92 24.62 -1.57
C ILE A 64 -18.60 25.97 -1.28
N VAL A 65 -18.19 26.64 -0.20
CA VAL A 65 -18.84 27.86 0.30
C VAL A 65 -18.12 29.14 -0.10
N GLY A 66 -16.87 29.02 -0.57
CA GLY A 66 -16.01 30.14 -0.92
C GLY A 66 -14.75 29.71 -1.66
N GLY A 67 -14.06 30.71 -2.24
CA GLY A 67 -12.89 30.51 -3.07
C GLY A 67 -13.22 30.18 -4.53
N SER A 68 -12.17 29.86 -5.28
CA SER A 68 -12.24 29.46 -6.68
C SER A 68 -11.20 28.39 -6.99
N VAL A 69 -11.48 27.59 -8.01
CA VAL A 69 -10.56 26.60 -8.57
C VAL A 69 -10.44 26.90 -10.06
N GLU A 70 -9.24 27.22 -10.50
CA GLU A 70 -8.94 27.63 -11.87
C GLU A 70 -8.05 26.58 -12.55
N PHE A 71 -8.47 26.14 -13.74
CA PHE A 71 -7.71 25.25 -14.61
C PHE A 71 -7.23 26.02 -15.83
N HIS A 72 -5.96 25.87 -16.18
CA HIS A 72 -5.32 26.65 -17.25
C HIS A 72 -4.97 25.76 -18.44
N ASP A 73 -5.78 25.87 -19.48
CA ASP A 73 -5.56 25.24 -20.76
C ASP A 73 -6.23 26.07 -21.86
N ALA A 74 -5.42 26.60 -22.79
CA ALA A 74 -5.92 27.42 -23.87
C ALA A 74 -6.82 26.63 -24.85
N ALA A 75 -6.49 25.39 -25.15
CA ALA A 75 -7.26 24.55 -26.06
C ALA A 75 -8.61 24.15 -25.45
N LEU A 76 -8.65 23.79 -24.16
CA LEU A 76 -9.87 23.53 -23.42
C LEU A 76 -10.75 24.77 -23.33
N ALA A 77 -10.15 25.93 -23.01
CA ALA A 77 -10.89 27.19 -22.95
C ALA A 77 -11.56 27.52 -24.30
N ASP A 78 -10.83 27.37 -25.41
CA ASP A 78 -11.39 27.54 -26.76
C ASP A 78 -12.55 26.56 -27.02
N ARG A 79 -12.37 25.26 -26.73
CA ARG A 79 -13.41 24.24 -26.93
C ARG A 79 -14.67 24.51 -26.10
N LEU A 80 -14.52 24.82 -24.82
CA LEU A 80 -15.66 25.12 -23.93
C LEU A 80 -16.37 26.42 -24.34
N MET A 81 -15.63 27.42 -24.80
CA MET A 81 -16.22 28.65 -25.33
C MET A 81 -17.11 28.38 -26.56
N GLU A 82 -16.67 27.49 -27.45
CA GLU A 82 -17.47 27.05 -28.60
C GLU A 82 -18.72 26.25 -28.18
N SER A 83 -18.55 25.25 -27.30
CA SER A 83 -19.62 24.34 -26.86
C SER A 83 -20.72 25.03 -26.04
N TYR A 84 -20.35 26.02 -25.21
CA TYR A 84 -21.28 26.66 -24.24
C TYR A 84 -21.65 28.11 -24.59
N SER A 85 -21.07 28.68 -25.64
CA SER A 85 -21.45 29.98 -26.23
C SER A 85 -21.68 31.08 -25.17
N ASP A 86 -22.89 31.65 -25.06
CA ASP A 86 -23.21 32.77 -24.17
C ASP A 86 -23.00 32.45 -22.67
N ARG A 87 -23.06 31.17 -22.28
CA ARG A 87 -22.87 30.74 -20.87
C ARG A 87 -21.40 30.48 -20.54
N ALA A 88 -20.55 30.26 -21.54
CA ALA A 88 -19.13 29.99 -21.33
C ALA A 88 -18.41 31.17 -20.69
N ALA A 89 -18.77 32.40 -21.08
CA ALA A 89 -18.17 33.63 -20.52
C ALA A 89 -18.39 33.81 -19.00
N GLU A 90 -19.25 33.01 -18.36
CA GLU A 90 -19.43 33.00 -16.90
C GLU A 90 -18.28 32.27 -16.19
N PHE A 91 -17.59 31.35 -16.87
CA PHE A 91 -16.58 30.47 -16.28
C PHE A 91 -15.33 30.26 -17.16
N VAL A 92 -15.26 30.82 -18.37
CA VAL A 92 -14.12 30.69 -19.30
C VAL A 92 -13.57 32.07 -19.65
N ASP A 93 -12.25 32.23 -19.57
CA ASP A 93 -11.48 33.34 -20.10
C ASP A 93 -10.47 32.83 -21.14
N VAL A 94 -10.81 32.97 -22.42
CA VAL A 94 -10.01 32.49 -23.54
C VAL A 94 -8.68 33.24 -23.67
N ASP A 95 -8.64 34.54 -23.37
CA ASP A 95 -7.41 35.34 -23.49
C ASP A 95 -6.37 34.91 -22.44
N ALA A 96 -6.84 34.48 -21.26
CA ALA A 96 -6.03 33.93 -20.19
C ALA A 96 -5.87 32.40 -20.25
N GLY A 97 -6.54 31.72 -21.18
CA GLY A 97 -6.61 30.25 -21.23
C GLY A 97 -7.14 29.63 -19.93
N ARG A 98 -8.05 30.31 -19.23
CA ARG A 98 -8.48 29.99 -17.85
C ARG A 98 -9.92 29.48 -17.85
N VAL A 99 -10.16 28.41 -17.10
CA VAL A 99 -11.48 27.84 -16.82
C VAL A 99 -11.69 27.81 -15.30
N ASP A 100 -12.68 28.56 -14.81
CA ASP A 100 -13.12 28.52 -13.42
C ASP A 100 -14.02 27.30 -13.22
N LEU A 101 -13.46 26.26 -12.61
CA LEU A 101 -14.18 25.02 -12.37
C LEU A 101 -15.36 25.29 -11.45
N THR A 102 -15.21 26.06 -10.37
CA THR A 102 -16.30 26.32 -9.39
C THR A 102 -17.52 27.02 -9.98
N ALA A 103 -17.35 27.74 -11.09
CA ALA A 103 -18.44 28.35 -11.85
C ALA A 103 -18.95 27.48 -13.03
N ALA A 104 -18.20 26.45 -13.42
CA ALA A 104 -18.54 25.58 -14.54
C ALA A 104 -19.78 24.73 -14.25
N PRO A 105 -20.74 24.64 -15.19
CA PRO A 105 -21.91 23.80 -15.03
C PRO A 105 -21.53 22.31 -15.12
N GLU A 106 -22.32 21.45 -14.46
CA GLU A 106 -22.10 20.00 -14.41
C GLU A 106 -21.79 19.32 -15.78
N PRO A 107 -22.44 19.66 -16.91
CA PRO A 107 -22.05 19.12 -18.22
C PRO A 107 -20.61 19.48 -18.64
N ALA A 108 -20.15 20.71 -18.38
CA ALA A 108 -18.78 21.12 -18.67
C ALA A 108 -17.80 20.41 -17.71
N MET A 109 -18.15 20.28 -16.43
CA MET A 109 -17.35 19.49 -15.49
C MET A 109 -17.25 18.02 -15.87
N ARG A 110 -18.26 17.44 -16.52
CA ARG A 110 -18.15 16.08 -17.09
C ARG A 110 -17.24 16.01 -18.29
N GLU A 111 -17.14 17.08 -19.10
CA GLU A 111 -16.16 17.11 -20.19
C GLU A 111 -14.74 17.17 -19.64
N ILE A 112 -14.51 17.88 -18.54
CA ILE A 112 -13.19 18.06 -17.91
C ILE A 112 -12.75 16.82 -17.13
N ARG A 113 -13.64 16.27 -16.28
CA ARG A 113 -13.36 15.08 -15.48
C ARG A 113 -13.19 13.85 -16.37
N GLY A 114 -12.18 13.06 -16.09
CA GLY A 114 -11.85 11.84 -16.84
C GLY A 114 -11.18 12.10 -18.19
N SER A 115 -11.03 13.37 -18.64
CA SER A 115 -10.31 13.70 -19.88
C SER A 115 -9.11 14.63 -19.62
N GLU A 116 -9.32 15.77 -18.97
CA GLU A 116 -8.27 16.76 -18.65
C GLU A 116 -7.75 16.59 -17.22
N MET A 117 -8.65 16.22 -16.31
CA MET A 117 -8.36 15.95 -14.91
C MET A 117 -8.90 14.57 -14.54
N SER A 118 -8.08 13.72 -13.94
CA SER A 118 -8.48 12.39 -13.50
C SER A 118 -8.05 12.12 -12.07
N MET A 119 -8.68 11.14 -11.42
CA MET A 119 -8.42 10.81 -10.02
C MET A 119 -8.31 9.30 -9.82
N ILE A 120 -7.26 8.88 -9.13
CA ILE A 120 -7.14 7.54 -8.54
C ILE A 120 -7.70 7.64 -7.12
N PHE A 121 -8.75 6.87 -6.84
CA PHE A 121 -9.39 6.83 -5.52
C PHE A 121 -8.67 5.87 -4.57
N GLN A 122 -8.77 6.14 -3.28
CA GLN A 122 -8.06 5.47 -2.16
C GLN A 122 -8.28 3.95 -2.04
N ASP A 123 -9.39 3.37 -2.54
CA ASP A 123 -9.66 1.94 -2.41
C ASP A 123 -10.23 1.31 -3.70
N PRO A 124 -9.50 0.38 -4.35
CA PRO A 124 -9.98 -0.36 -5.52
C PRO A 124 -11.28 -1.12 -5.30
N MET A 125 -11.51 -1.67 -4.11
CA MET A 125 -12.67 -2.52 -3.84
C MET A 125 -13.98 -1.74 -3.82
N THR A 126 -13.91 -0.48 -3.41
CA THR A 126 -15.08 0.40 -3.42
C THR A 126 -15.22 1.15 -4.74
N SER A 127 -14.14 1.27 -5.51
CA SER A 127 -14.09 2.03 -6.77
C SER A 127 -14.42 1.19 -8.00
N LEU A 128 -14.01 -0.08 -8.05
CA LEU A 128 -14.32 -0.99 -9.17
C LEU A 128 -15.69 -1.63 -9.02
N ASN A 129 -16.42 -1.76 -10.12
CA ASN A 129 -17.68 -2.47 -10.15
C ASN A 129 -17.44 -3.99 -10.29
N PRO A 130 -17.75 -4.82 -9.27
CA PRO A 130 -17.44 -6.25 -9.30
C PRO A 130 -18.27 -7.05 -10.31
N ALA A 131 -19.33 -6.45 -10.87
CA ALA A 131 -20.23 -7.08 -11.83
C ALA A 131 -19.91 -6.73 -13.29
N VAL A 132 -18.92 -5.87 -13.53
CA VAL A 132 -18.49 -5.45 -14.88
C VAL A 132 -17.05 -5.93 -15.10
N THR A 133 -16.71 -6.32 -16.33
CA THR A 133 -15.36 -6.76 -16.65
C THR A 133 -14.37 -5.60 -16.57
N VAL A 134 -13.09 -5.91 -16.42
CA VAL A 134 -12.00 -4.93 -16.34
C VAL A 134 -11.93 -4.11 -17.64
N GLY A 135 -11.95 -4.76 -18.79
CA GLY A 135 -11.91 -4.09 -20.09
C GLY A 135 -13.07 -3.14 -20.34
N GLU A 136 -14.28 -3.53 -19.96
CA GLU A 136 -15.44 -2.64 -20.11
C GLU A 136 -15.34 -1.39 -19.24
N GLN A 137 -14.76 -1.49 -18.05
CA GLN A 137 -14.57 -0.33 -17.16
C GLN A 137 -13.52 0.64 -17.70
N VAL A 138 -12.41 0.13 -18.23
CA VAL A 138 -11.37 0.96 -18.87
C VAL A 138 -11.91 1.60 -20.17
N ALA A 139 -12.57 0.82 -21.02
CA ALA A 139 -13.13 1.30 -22.28
C ALA A 139 -14.30 2.28 -22.08
N GLU A 140 -14.99 2.26 -20.93
CA GLU A 140 -16.07 3.21 -20.64
C GLU A 140 -15.58 4.66 -20.65
N SER A 141 -14.43 4.95 -20.04
CA SER A 141 -13.82 6.29 -20.08
C SER A 141 -13.55 6.74 -21.52
N LEU A 142 -12.96 5.87 -22.34
CA LEU A 142 -12.68 6.14 -23.75
C LEU A 142 -13.96 6.42 -24.54
N LEU A 143 -14.97 5.55 -24.39
CA LEU A 143 -16.25 5.67 -25.10
C LEU A 143 -16.99 6.97 -24.75
N LEU A 144 -16.94 7.39 -23.49
CA LEU A 144 -17.60 8.61 -23.02
C LEU A 144 -16.88 9.88 -23.49
N HIS A 145 -15.55 9.91 -23.39
CA HIS A 145 -14.78 11.16 -23.53
C HIS A 145 -14.08 11.30 -24.89
N GLN A 146 -13.63 10.21 -25.51
CA GLN A 146 -12.96 10.25 -26.81
C GLN A 146 -13.92 9.99 -27.98
N TYR A 147 -14.88 9.07 -27.82
CA TYR A 147 -15.81 8.66 -28.88
C TYR A 147 -17.21 9.31 -28.79
N ASP A 148 -17.46 10.18 -27.80
CA ASP A 148 -18.73 10.92 -27.56
C ASP A 148 -19.99 10.02 -27.61
N ARG A 149 -19.90 8.83 -26.98
CA ARG A 149 -21.02 7.87 -26.88
C ARG A 149 -21.54 7.79 -25.45
N GLN A 150 -22.69 8.38 -25.20
CA GLN A 150 -23.48 8.07 -24.00
C GLN A 150 -24.17 6.72 -24.15
N ARG A 151 -23.88 5.76 -23.25
CA ARG A 151 -24.65 4.52 -23.11
C ARG A 151 -26.13 4.87 -22.88
N SER A 152 -27.02 4.51 -23.81
CA SER A 152 -28.47 4.64 -23.56
C SER A 152 -28.94 3.46 -22.71
N ASP A 153 -29.49 3.69 -21.53
CA ASP A 153 -30.13 2.65 -20.70
C ASP A 153 -31.28 1.97 -21.45
N ASN A 154 -31.00 0.86 -22.12
CA ASN A 154 -31.98 0.05 -22.83
C ASN A 154 -31.83 -1.41 -22.45
N TRP A 155 -32.94 -2.17 -22.51
CA TRP A 155 -33.00 -3.59 -22.16
C TRP A 155 -31.97 -4.46 -22.92
N LEU A 156 -31.50 -4.05 -24.10
CA LEU A 156 -30.41 -4.73 -24.82
C LEU A 156 -29.07 -4.72 -24.05
N ASN A 157 -28.79 -3.68 -23.25
CA ASN A 157 -27.56 -3.59 -22.45
C ASN A 157 -27.57 -4.58 -21.26
N ALA A 158 -28.72 -4.77 -20.62
CA ALA A 158 -28.90 -5.80 -19.59
C ALA A 158 -28.79 -7.25 -20.13
N VAL A 159 -28.89 -7.44 -21.45
CA VAL A 159 -28.63 -8.74 -22.10
C VAL A 159 -27.15 -8.86 -22.50
N ARG A 160 -26.47 -7.74 -22.80
CA ARG A 160 -25.02 -7.68 -23.08
C ARG A 160 -24.17 -7.90 -21.83
N GLU A 161 -24.60 -7.43 -20.65
CA GLU A 161 -24.00 -7.76 -19.34
C GLU A 161 -23.95 -9.28 -19.05
N VAL A 162 -24.81 -10.06 -19.71
CA VAL A 162 -24.91 -11.53 -19.55
C VAL A 162 -24.21 -12.28 -20.69
N ALA A 163 -23.79 -11.59 -21.77
CA ALA A 163 -23.11 -12.17 -22.93
C ALA A 163 -22.29 -11.09 -23.69
N PRO A 164 -21.05 -10.78 -23.26
CA PRO A 164 -20.22 -9.70 -23.81
C PRO A 164 -19.85 -9.85 -25.29
N SER A 165 -19.86 -11.09 -25.80
CA SER A 165 -19.45 -11.45 -27.16
C SER A 165 -20.52 -11.28 -28.25
N ILE A 166 -21.73 -10.82 -27.91
CA ILE A 166 -22.82 -10.67 -28.88
C ILE A 166 -23.01 -9.19 -29.27
N GLY A 167 -22.29 -8.80 -30.34
CA GLY A 167 -22.59 -7.63 -31.16
C GLY A 167 -21.94 -6.33 -30.70
N ARG A 168 -20.61 -6.31 -30.56
CA ARG A 168 -19.83 -5.07 -30.45
C ARG A 168 -19.81 -4.37 -31.83
N ASP A 169 -19.97 -3.05 -31.84
CA ASP A 169 -19.78 -2.24 -33.06
C ASP A 169 -18.30 -1.86 -33.22
N ASP A 170 -17.84 -1.49 -34.42
CA ASP A 170 -16.41 -1.17 -34.71
C ASP A 170 -15.75 -0.20 -33.70
N VAL A 171 -16.50 0.78 -33.19
CA VAL A 171 -16.02 1.76 -32.19
C VAL A 171 -15.81 1.13 -30.80
N GLU A 172 -16.66 0.17 -30.43
CA GLU A 172 -16.49 -0.55 -29.16
C GLU A 172 -15.30 -1.51 -29.25
N GLU A 173 -15.03 -2.10 -30.42
CA GLU A 173 -13.82 -2.89 -30.67
C GLU A 173 -12.55 -2.03 -30.61
N GLU A 174 -12.56 -0.84 -31.20
CA GLU A 174 -11.43 0.10 -31.16
C GLU A 174 -11.12 0.57 -29.72
N ALA A 175 -12.15 0.94 -28.95
CA ALA A 175 -11.99 1.33 -27.55
C ALA A 175 -11.49 0.17 -26.66
N LEU A 176 -11.87 -1.07 -26.96
CA LEU A 176 -11.37 -2.24 -26.24
C LEU A 176 -9.92 -2.56 -26.60
N ALA A 177 -9.52 -2.39 -27.86
CA ALA A 177 -8.12 -2.52 -28.26
C ALA A 177 -7.25 -1.48 -27.55
N GLU A 178 -7.68 -0.22 -27.53
CA GLU A 178 -6.98 0.83 -26.77
C GLU A 178 -6.97 0.53 -25.26
N ALA A 179 -8.03 -0.06 -24.71
CA ALA A 179 -8.04 -0.52 -23.32
C ALA A 179 -7.01 -1.65 -23.07
N VAL A 180 -6.77 -2.55 -24.02
CA VAL A 180 -5.66 -3.53 -23.94
C VAL A 180 -4.33 -2.79 -23.87
N ASP A 181 -4.07 -1.85 -24.79
CA ASP A 181 -2.81 -1.09 -24.83
C ASP A 181 -2.56 -0.34 -23.51
N ILE A 182 -3.59 0.24 -22.91
CA ILE A 182 -3.49 0.94 -21.61
C ILE A 182 -3.21 -0.08 -20.49
N LEU A 183 -3.89 -1.23 -20.49
CA LEU A 183 -3.66 -2.29 -19.50
C LEU A 183 -2.22 -2.83 -19.59
N GLU A 184 -1.66 -2.95 -20.79
CA GLU A 184 -0.25 -3.32 -20.99
C GLU A 184 0.70 -2.23 -20.48
N GLN A 185 0.42 -0.96 -20.78
CA GLN A 185 1.20 0.19 -20.26
C GLN A 185 1.24 0.23 -18.73
N VAL A 186 0.13 -0.08 -18.06
CA VAL A 186 0.11 -0.14 -16.59
C VAL A 186 0.67 -1.45 -16.01
N GLY A 187 1.26 -2.31 -16.86
CA GLY A 187 1.92 -3.55 -16.44
C GLY A 187 0.96 -4.69 -16.05
N ILE A 188 -0.26 -4.74 -16.60
CA ILE A 188 -1.11 -5.94 -16.49
C ILE A 188 -0.58 -7.00 -17.45
N PRO A 189 -0.12 -8.16 -16.96
CA PRO A 189 0.36 -9.22 -17.82
C PRO A 189 -0.79 -9.82 -18.64
N GLU A 190 -0.56 -10.06 -19.93
CA GLU A 190 -1.53 -10.68 -20.84
C GLU A 190 -2.88 -9.92 -20.87
N ALA A 191 -2.83 -8.60 -20.93
CA ALA A 191 -4.02 -7.75 -20.92
C ALA A 191 -5.13 -8.22 -21.87
N GLU A 192 -4.77 -8.68 -23.08
CA GLU A 192 -5.71 -9.21 -24.07
C GLU A 192 -6.50 -10.43 -23.56
N SER A 193 -5.86 -11.36 -22.84
CA SER A 193 -6.52 -12.55 -22.29
C SER A 193 -7.36 -12.24 -21.04
N ARG A 194 -7.00 -11.17 -20.32
CA ARG A 194 -7.61 -10.77 -19.04
C ARG A 194 -8.69 -9.71 -19.17
N ILE A 195 -8.89 -9.12 -20.34
CA ILE A 195 -9.82 -8.01 -20.56
C ILE A 195 -11.28 -8.36 -20.19
N ASP A 196 -11.67 -9.63 -20.33
CA ASP A 196 -13.01 -10.14 -20.02
C ASP A 196 -13.13 -10.68 -18.58
N GLN A 197 -12.08 -10.60 -17.75
CA GLN A 197 -12.12 -11.00 -16.33
C GLN A 197 -12.75 -9.90 -15.47
N TYR A 198 -13.23 -10.30 -14.29
CA TYR A 198 -13.85 -9.42 -13.30
C TYR A 198 -12.85 -8.96 -12.23
N PRO A 199 -13.08 -7.81 -11.57
CA PRO A 199 -12.19 -7.29 -10.53
C PRO A 199 -11.86 -8.27 -9.40
N HIS A 200 -12.79 -9.16 -9.03
CA HIS A 200 -12.58 -10.13 -7.95
C HIS A 200 -11.64 -11.28 -8.33
N GLU A 201 -11.35 -11.45 -9.62
CA GLU A 201 -10.40 -12.43 -10.18
C GLU A 201 -8.96 -11.87 -10.22
N PHE A 202 -8.78 -10.56 -10.01
CA PHE A 202 -7.49 -9.88 -10.02
C PHE A 202 -6.84 -9.85 -8.63
N SER A 203 -5.50 -9.79 -8.55
CA SER A 203 -4.78 -9.50 -7.30
C SER A 203 -5.06 -8.07 -6.81
N GLY A 204 -4.67 -7.73 -5.57
CA GLY A 204 -4.80 -6.35 -5.07
C GLY A 204 -4.03 -5.35 -5.93
N GLY A 205 -2.76 -5.65 -6.24
CA GLY A 205 -1.92 -4.84 -7.13
C GLY A 205 -2.48 -4.72 -8.55
N MET A 206 -3.00 -5.81 -9.12
CA MET A 206 -3.64 -5.74 -10.44
C MET A 206 -4.90 -4.86 -10.42
N ARG A 207 -5.70 -4.90 -9.35
CA ARG A 207 -6.88 -4.00 -9.22
C ARG A 207 -6.45 -2.53 -9.13
N GLN A 208 -5.34 -2.25 -8.46
CA GLN A 208 -4.78 -0.89 -8.42
C GLN A 208 -4.33 -0.44 -9.81
N ARG A 209 -3.57 -1.28 -10.54
CA ARG A 209 -3.17 -1.01 -11.94
C ARG A 209 -4.37 -0.75 -12.84
N VAL A 210 -5.48 -1.48 -12.65
CA VAL A 210 -6.74 -1.22 -13.37
C VAL A 210 -7.32 0.16 -13.05
N LEU A 211 -7.30 0.63 -11.79
CA LEU A 211 -7.72 2.00 -11.47
C LEU A 211 -6.84 3.04 -12.15
N ILE A 212 -5.52 2.81 -12.17
CA ILE A 212 -4.57 3.69 -12.85
C ILE A 212 -4.88 3.71 -14.36
N ALA A 213 -5.15 2.55 -14.96
CA ALA A 213 -5.57 2.46 -16.36
C ALA A 213 -6.86 3.25 -16.64
N ILE A 214 -7.87 3.14 -15.78
CA ILE A 214 -9.11 3.94 -15.89
C ILE A 214 -8.79 5.43 -15.81
N ALA A 215 -7.93 5.83 -14.87
CA ALA A 215 -7.58 7.23 -14.67
C ALA A 215 -6.79 7.81 -15.85
N LEU A 216 -5.93 7.00 -16.47
CA LEU A 216 -5.05 7.40 -17.57
C LEU A 216 -5.61 7.14 -18.96
N ALA A 217 -6.78 6.51 -19.07
CA ALA A 217 -7.37 6.13 -20.35
C ALA A 217 -7.46 7.30 -21.34
N CYS A 218 -7.78 8.49 -20.85
CA CYS A 218 -7.87 9.70 -21.69
C CYS A 218 -6.61 10.58 -21.67
N ARG A 219 -5.50 10.10 -21.09
CA ARG A 219 -4.23 10.82 -20.94
C ARG A 219 -4.41 12.23 -20.36
N PRO A 220 -4.86 12.32 -19.09
CA PRO A 220 -5.18 13.61 -18.46
C PRO A 220 -3.93 14.48 -18.31
N ARG A 221 -4.13 15.80 -18.34
CA ARG A 221 -3.07 16.77 -18.05
C ARG A 221 -2.76 16.84 -16.55
N LEU A 222 -3.75 16.54 -15.71
CA LEU A 222 -3.61 16.48 -14.25
C LEU A 222 -4.14 15.14 -13.72
N LEU A 223 -3.28 14.41 -13.02
CA LEU A 223 -3.63 13.23 -12.25
C LEU A 223 -3.68 13.58 -10.75
N ILE A 224 -4.79 13.29 -10.09
CA ILE A 224 -4.89 13.36 -8.63
C ILE A 224 -4.81 11.93 -8.10
N ALA A 225 -3.76 11.61 -7.35
CA ALA A 225 -3.59 10.29 -6.75
C ALA A 225 -3.89 10.39 -5.25
N ASP A 226 -5.07 9.94 -4.83
CA ASP A 226 -5.49 9.99 -3.42
C ASP A 226 -5.20 8.69 -2.71
N GLU A 227 -4.08 8.65 -1.98
CA GLU A 227 -3.57 7.48 -1.28
C GLU A 227 -3.47 6.23 -2.19
N PRO A 228 -2.81 6.34 -3.37
CA PRO A 228 -2.83 5.30 -4.40
C PRO A 228 -2.10 4.02 -4.01
N THR A 229 -1.33 4.03 -2.92
CA THR A 229 -0.54 2.90 -2.45
C THR A 229 -1.04 2.33 -1.13
N THR A 230 -2.13 2.88 -0.57
CA THR A 230 -2.69 2.40 0.69
C THR A 230 -3.13 0.93 0.58
N ALA A 231 -2.80 0.15 1.60
CA ALA A 231 -3.10 -1.30 1.69
C ALA A 231 -2.42 -2.19 0.63
N LEU A 232 -1.38 -1.68 -0.05
CA LEU A 232 -0.48 -2.48 -0.86
C LEU A 232 0.76 -2.88 -0.05
N ASP A 233 1.44 -3.96 -0.45
CA ASP A 233 2.75 -4.26 0.12
C ASP A 233 3.84 -3.37 -0.48
N VAL A 234 4.98 -3.27 0.21
CA VAL A 234 6.10 -2.38 -0.16
C VAL A 234 6.62 -2.58 -1.58
N THR A 235 6.58 -3.80 -2.12
CA THR A 235 7.07 -4.06 -3.49
C THR A 235 6.08 -3.58 -4.53
N ILE A 236 4.79 -3.85 -4.33
CA ILE A 236 3.73 -3.36 -5.22
C ILE A 236 3.62 -1.84 -5.12
N GLN A 237 3.76 -1.26 -3.92
CA GLN A 237 3.82 0.18 -3.73
C GLN A 237 4.94 0.79 -4.58
N ALA A 238 6.18 0.30 -4.46
CA ALA A 238 7.30 0.81 -5.26
C ALA A 238 7.01 0.71 -6.77
N GLN A 239 6.54 -0.44 -7.26
CA GLN A 239 6.17 -0.60 -8.67
C GLN A 239 5.10 0.38 -9.14
N ILE A 240 4.12 0.74 -8.29
CA ILE A 240 3.06 1.68 -8.62
C ILE A 240 3.58 3.12 -8.64
N LEU A 241 4.49 3.47 -7.72
CA LEU A 241 5.15 4.78 -7.71
C LEU A 241 6.02 4.96 -8.96
N ASP A 242 6.86 3.97 -9.28
CA ASP A 242 7.68 3.95 -10.49
C ASP A 242 6.80 4.09 -11.75
N LEU A 243 5.71 3.33 -11.83
CA LEU A 243 4.76 3.43 -12.94
C LEU A 243 4.17 4.84 -13.09
N VAL A 244 3.77 5.48 -11.98
CA VAL A 244 3.22 6.84 -12.03
C VAL A 244 4.28 7.85 -12.48
N ASN A 245 5.52 7.71 -12.02
CA ASN A 245 6.64 8.57 -12.42
C ASN A 245 7.00 8.38 -13.90
N GLU A 246 7.12 7.14 -14.38
CA GLU A 246 7.36 6.81 -15.79
C GLU A 246 6.27 7.42 -16.69
N LEU A 247 5.00 7.22 -16.33
CA LEU A 247 3.88 7.76 -17.09
C LEU A 247 3.83 9.30 -17.01
N GLN A 248 4.25 9.90 -15.89
CA GLN A 248 4.39 11.35 -15.77
C GLN A 248 5.39 11.88 -16.80
N ASP A 249 6.57 11.27 -16.87
CA ASP A 249 7.65 11.65 -17.79
C ASP A 249 7.25 11.44 -19.25
N GLU A 250 6.60 10.32 -19.56
CA GLU A 250 6.16 9.99 -20.91
C GLU A 250 5.01 10.88 -21.41
N LEU A 251 4.01 11.12 -20.57
CA LEU A 251 2.79 11.86 -20.94
C LEU A 251 2.92 13.37 -20.68
N GLY A 252 3.93 13.80 -19.91
CA GLY A 252 4.12 15.18 -19.48
C GLY A 252 2.97 15.70 -18.60
N MET A 253 2.33 14.81 -17.83
CA MET A 253 1.23 15.19 -16.93
C MET A 253 1.76 15.80 -15.63
N SER A 254 0.92 16.60 -14.96
CA SER A 254 1.15 17.03 -13.58
C SER A 254 0.47 16.06 -12.62
N VAL A 255 1.04 15.90 -11.43
CA VAL A 255 0.49 14.99 -10.41
C VAL A 255 0.25 15.73 -9.10
N LEU A 256 -0.96 15.60 -8.55
CA LEU A 256 -1.25 15.90 -7.14
C LEU A 256 -1.24 14.60 -6.37
N PHE A 257 -0.17 14.35 -5.62
CA PHE A 257 0.00 13.12 -4.84
C PHE A 257 -0.47 13.36 -3.40
N ILE A 258 -1.55 12.71 -2.98
CA ILE A 258 -2.05 12.80 -1.60
C ILE A 258 -1.63 11.53 -0.88
N THR A 259 -0.85 11.69 0.19
CA THR A 259 -0.39 10.56 1.00
C THR A 259 -0.20 10.99 2.44
N HIS A 260 -0.14 10.02 3.35
CA HIS A 260 0.34 10.21 4.71
C HIS A 260 1.78 9.70 4.91
N ASP A 261 2.34 9.02 3.91
CA ASP A 261 3.72 8.52 3.90
C ASP A 261 4.68 9.60 3.39
N LEU A 262 5.50 10.14 4.28
CA LEU A 262 6.48 11.18 3.95
C LEU A 262 7.69 10.61 3.18
N GLY A 263 8.00 9.32 3.27
CA GLY A 263 9.04 8.69 2.47
C GLY A 263 8.65 8.67 0.99
N VAL A 264 7.39 8.37 0.68
CA VAL A 264 6.86 8.47 -0.69
C VAL A 264 6.96 9.90 -1.23
N VAL A 265 6.70 10.92 -0.40
CA VAL A 265 6.84 12.32 -0.83
C VAL A 265 8.28 12.72 -1.05
N ALA A 266 9.20 12.28 -0.19
CA ALA A 266 10.63 12.55 -0.32
C ALA A 266 11.19 12.10 -1.68
N GLU A 267 10.63 11.01 -2.20
CA GLU A 267 11.12 10.31 -3.37
C GLU A 267 10.40 10.71 -4.67
N THR A 268 9.09 10.97 -4.62
CA THR A 268 8.27 11.14 -5.83
C THR A 268 7.88 12.58 -6.15
N CYS A 269 7.97 13.49 -5.18
CA CYS A 269 7.42 14.83 -5.33
C CYS A 269 8.52 15.89 -5.50
N ASP A 270 8.27 16.87 -6.39
CA ASP A 270 9.12 18.05 -6.51
C ASP A 270 8.91 19.02 -5.33
N ARG A 271 7.65 19.07 -4.86
CA ARG A 271 7.17 20.05 -3.90
C ARG A 271 6.18 19.42 -2.94
N VAL A 272 6.17 19.86 -1.69
CA VAL A 272 5.23 19.38 -0.66
C VAL A 272 4.44 20.54 -0.08
N ALA A 273 3.14 20.31 0.14
CA ALA A 273 2.24 21.14 0.91
C ALA A 273 1.74 20.34 2.13
N VAL A 274 2.04 20.85 3.33
CA VAL A 274 1.70 20.24 4.61
C VAL A 274 0.39 20.86 5.11
N MET A 275 -0.62 20.03 5.30
CA MET A 275 -1.97 20.43 5.66
C MET A 275 -2.31 20.03 7.11
N TYR A 276 -2.83 21.00 7.88
CA TYR A 276 -3.31 20.79 9.24
C TYR A 276 -4.65 21.48 9.46
N ALA A 277 -5.64 20.73 9.94
CA ALA A 277 -6.98 21.22 10.32
C ALA A 277 -7.61 22.20 9.31
N GLY A 278 -7.66 21.81 8.03
CA GLY A 278 -8.32 22.56 6.96
C GLY A 278 -7.46 23.61 6.26
N GLU A 279 -6.21 23.81 6.67
CA GLU A 279 -5.30 24.80 6.08
C GLU A 279 -3.96 24.18 5.66
N ILE A 280 -3.34 24.72 4.61
CA ILE A 280 -1.91 24.52 4.35
C ILE A 280 -1.14 25.39 5.34
N VAL A 281 -0.27 24.75 6.13
CA VAL A 281 0.55 25.41 7.16
C VAL A 281 1.99 25.60 6.72
N GLU A 282 2.46 24.80 5.77
CA GLU A 282 3.80 24.92 5.20
C GLU A 282 3.84 24.34 3.79
N GLU A 283 4.58 24.96 2.89
CA GLU A 283 4.68 24.58 1.48
C GLU A 283 6.06 24.95 0.93
N GLY A 284 6.71 24.05 0.19
CA GLY A 284 8.03 24.32 -0.39
C GLY A 284 8.61 23.12 -1.13
N PRO A 285 9.79 23.27 -1.79
CA PRO A 285 10.48 22.13 -2.39
C PRO A 285 10.73 21.04 -1.36
N VAL A 286 10.61 19.78 -1.78
CA VAL A 286 10.73 18.63 -0.87
C VAL A 286 12.07 18.66 -0.12
N GLU A 287 13.18 18.83 -0.84
CA GLU A 287 14.53 18.96 -0.24
C GLU A 287 14.58 20.02 0.88
N GLU A 288 14.04 21.22 0.65
CA GLU A 288 14.07 22.31 1.64
C GLU A 288 13.19 22.00 2.86
N ILE A 289 12.01 21.43 2.67
CA ILE A 289 11.08 21.13 3.78
C ILE A 289 11.59 20.00 4.66
N PHE A 290 12.21 18.97 4.08
CA PHE A 290 12.75 17.84 4.83
C PHE A 290 14.03 18.22 5.59
N GLU A 291 14.88 19.08 5.01
CA GLU A 291 16.10 19.55 5.68
C GLU A 291 15.86 20.69 6.68
N ASN A 292 14.95 21.64 6.36
CA ASN A 292 14.76 22.88 7.11
C ASN A 292 13.26 23.19 7.39
N PRO A 293 12.52 22.29 8.07
CA PRO A 293 11.11 22.52 8.38
C PRO A 293 10.93 23.76 9.25
N SER A 294 10.09 24.71 8.78
CA SER A 294 9.89 26.02 9.39
C SER A 294 8.59 26.13 10.19
N HIS A 295 7.65 25.20 10.04
CA HIS A 295 6.48 25.10 10.89
C HIS A 295 6.64 23.99 11.94
N PRO A 296 6.39 24.26 13.25
CA PRO A 296 6.49 23.26 14.33
C PRO A 296 5.75 21.95 14.09
N TYR A 297 4.59 22.01 13.41
CA TYR A 297 3.83 20.81 13.03
C TYR A 297 4.60 19.94 12.04
N THR A 298 5.18 20.53 11.00
CA THR A 298 5.95 19.81 9.98
C THR A 298 7.18 19.16 10.59
N TYR A 299 7.91 19.91 11.42
CA TYR A 299 9.03 19.37 12.18
C TYR A 299 8.59 18.17 13.04
N ALA A 300 7.49 18.31 13.79
CA ALA A 300 6.98 17.25 14.64
C ALA A 300 6.48 16.01 13.87
N LEU A 301 5.96 16.20 12.64
CA LEU A 301 5.59 15.11 11.73
C LEU A 301 6.82 14.33 11.26
N LEU A 302 7.86 15.03 10.79
CA LEU A 302 9.12 14.43 10.38
C LEU A 302 9.78 13.69 11.56
N GLU A 303 9.73 14.29 12.76
CA GLU A 303 10.26 13.69 13.97
C GLU A 303 9.53 12.42 14.42
N SER A 304 8.28 12.23 13.98
CA SER A 304 7.49 11.03 14.26
C SER A 304 7.84 9.83 13.37
N ILE A 305 8.59 10.03 12.27
CA ILE A 305 8.99 8.95 11.36
C ILE A 305 10.03 8.05 12.04
N PRO A 306 9.89 6.71 12.00
CA PRO A 306 10.92 5.81 12.47
C PRO A 306 12.21 5.93 11.65
N THR A 307 13.33 6.20 12.33
CA THR A 307 14.68 6.28 11.75
C THR A 307 15.66 5.47 12.59
N GLU A 308 16.78 5.02 12.00
CA GLU A 308 17.79 4.18 12.68
C GLU A 308 18.30 4.77 14.00
N ASP A 309 18.51 6.09 14.04
CA ASP A 309 19.11 6.78 15.18
C ASP A 309 18.17 6.97 16.37
N LYS A 310 16.87 6.64 16.25
CA LYS A 310 15.86 6.92 17.27
C LYS A 310 15.52 5.67 18.08
N GLU A 311 15.90 5.67 19.35
CA GLU A 311 15.52 4.63 20.32
C GLU A 311 14.03 4.67 20.67
N ARG A 312 13.41 5.86 20.66
CA ARG A 312 11.97 6.05 20.94
C ARG A 312 11.41 7.11 20.00
N LEU A 313 10.22 6.88 19.47
CA LEU A 313 9.59 7.82 18.53
C LEU A 313 9.05 9.05 19.25
N THR A 314 9.04 10.19 18.57
CA THR A 314 8.59 11.47 19.16
C THR A 314 7.26 11.90 18.54
N PRO A 315 6.12 11.35 19.01
CA PRO A 315 4.82 11.62 18.42
C PRO A 315 4.31 13.03 18.73
N ILE A 316 3.40 13.53 17.89
CA ILE A 316 2.66 14.75 18.17
C ILE A 316 1.58 14.48 19.22
N GLU A 317 1.74 15.02 20.43
CA GLU A 317 0.79 14.83 21.51
C GLU A 317 -0.61 15.44 21.24
N GLY A 318 -1.63 14.90 21.91
CA GLY A 318 -3.00 15.39 21.82
C GLY A 318 -3.79 14.85 20.63
N ASN A 319 -4.89 15.52 20.29
CA ASN A 319 -5.74 15.18 19.15
C ASN A 319 -5.89 16.41 18.24
N VAL A 320 -6.07 16.19 16.94
CA VAL A 320 -6.50 17.24 16.01
C VAL A 320 -7.74 17.96 16.57
N PRO A 321 -7.80 19.30 16.55
CA PRO A 321 -8.94 20.05 17.05
C PRO A 321 -10.24 19.67 16.30
N ASP A 322 -11.38 19.86 16.97
CA ASP A 322 -12.68 19.68 16.34
C ASP A 322 -12.84 20.72 15.22
N LEU A 323 -13.01 20.27 13.98
CA LEU A 323 -13.19 21.11 12.80
C LEU A 323 -14.49 21.94 12.83
N ILE A 324 -15.38 21.70 13.80
CA ILE A 324 -16.55 22.54 14.07
C ILE A 324 -16.15 23.81 14.85
N ASP A 325 -15.26 23.66 15.84
CA ASP A 325 -14.87 24.68 16.80
C ASP A 325 -13.35 24.92 16.73
N LEU A 326 -12.87 25.32 15.54
CA LEU A 326 -11.45 25.63 15.33
C LEU A 326 -10.98 26.81 16.19
N PRO A 327 -9.77 26.75 16.77
CA PRO A 327 -9.23 27.83 17.59
C PRO A 327 -8.91 29.08 16.73
N GLU A 328 -8.96 30.27 17.34
CA GLU A 328 -8.54 31.50 16.66
C GLU A 328 -7.02 31.54 16.49
N GLY A 329 -6.55 31.94 15.30
CA GLY A 329 -5.13 32.03 14.98
C GLY A 329 -4.57 30.70 14.47
N CYS A 330 -3.41 30.28 14.96
CA CYS A 330 -2.76 29.03 14.57
C CYS A 330 -3.55 27.84 15.11
N HIS A 331 -4.07 26.99 14.20
CA HIS A 331 -4.82 25.79 14.58
C HIS A 331 -4.00 24.79 15.40
N PHE A 332 -2.67 24.80 15.26
CA PHE A 332 -1.75 23.91 15.97
C PHE A 332 -1.33 24.43 17.36
N ALA A 333 -1.71 25.66 17.75
CA ALA A 333 -1.20 26.31 18.95
C ALA A 333 -1.46 25.57 20.28
N ASP A 334 -2.50 24.73 20.36
CA ASP A 334 -2.77 23.96 21.58
C ASP A 334 -1.95 22.66 21.68
N ARG A 335 -1.33 22.22 20.58
CA ARG A 335 -0.42 21.05 20.51
C ARG A 335 1.05 21.44 20.30
N CYS A 336 1.32 22.71 19.96
CA CYS A 336 2.66 23.21 19.69
C CYS A 336 3.45 23.47 20.98
N PRO A 337 4.62 22.80 21.19
CA PRO A 337 5.46 23.05 22.37
C PRO A 337 6.03 24.47 22.46
N TRP A 338 6.16 25.14 21.31
CA TRP A 338 6.63 26.53 21.20
C TRP A 338 5.49 27.57 21.19
N ALA A 339 4.27 27.19 21.56
CA ALA A 339 3.11 28.09 21.50
C ALA A 339 3.24 29.29 22.45
N GLU A 340 3.05 30.49 21.90
CA GLU A 340 2.99 31.74 22.66
C GLU A 340 1.59 32.39 22.55
N PRO A 341 1.22 33.34 23.43
CA PRO A 341 -0.05 34.06 23.33
C PRO A 341 -0.30 34.73 21.96
N ALA A 342 0.77 35.07 21.23
CA ALA A 342 0.67 35.66 19.88
C ALA A 342 0.23 34.65 18.81
N CYS A 343 0.42 33.33 19.03
CA CYS A 343 -0.05 32.29 18.09
C CYS A 343 -1.58 32.24 17.98
N ARG A 344 -2.30 32.78 18.98
CA ARG A 344 -3.78 32.83 19.03
C ARG A 344 -4.37 34.07 18.35
N ALA A 345 -3.56 34.78 17.58
CA ALA A 345 -3.94 35.90 16.75
C ALA A 345 -3.72 35.55 15.27
N GLU A 346 -3.98 36.48 14.36
CA GLU A 346 -3.73 36.30 12.92
C GLU A 346 -2.27 35.88 12.67
N VAL A 347 -2.09 34.70 12.05
CA VAL A 347 -0.79 34.10 11.78
C VAL A 347 -0.30 34.58 10.42
N PRO A 348 0.92 35.12 10.31
CA PRO A 348 1.46 35.54 9.03
C PRO A 348 1.83 34.32 8.19
N ASP A 349 1.60 34.41 6.89
CA ASP A 349 2.28 33.60 5.87
C ASP A 349 3.66 34.24 5.60
N ARG A 350 4.73 33.49 5.88
CA ARG A 350 6.11 33.96 5.79
C ARG A 350 6.88 33.14 4.77
N GLN A 351 7.75 33.81 4.03
CA GLN A 351 8.77 33.19 3.20
C GLN A 351 9.97 32.76 4.07
N HIS A 352 10.43 31.54 3.86
CA HIS A 352 11.61 30.89 4.44
C HIS A 352 12.60 30.47 3.33
N GLY A 353 13.74 29.92 3.75
CA GLY A 353 14.78 29.41 2.85
C GLY A 353 15.66 30.48 2.15
N PRO A 354 16.61 30.04 1.30
CA PRO A 354 17.49 30.92 0.53
C PRO A 354 16.76 31.83 -0.49
N GLU A 355 17.41 32.91 -0.92
CA GLU A 355 16.86 33.80 -1.97
C GLU A 355 16.56 33.01 -3.26
N GLY A 356 15.28 32.91 -3.63
CA GLY A 356 14.81 32.27 -4.86
C GLY A 356 14.20 30.89 -4.67
N VAL A 357 14.23 30.34 -3.45
CA VAL A 357 13.43 29.17 -3.05
C VAL A 357 12.02 29.63 -2.69
N ASP A 358 11.00 28.88 -3.05
CA ASP A 358 9.58 29.19 -2.80
C ASP A 358 9.10 28.34 -1.61
N HIS A 359 9.49 28.73 -0.40
CA HIS A 359 9.21 28.04 0.86
C HIS A 359 8.40 28.97 1.77
N HIS A 360 7.19 28.58 2.11
CA HIS A 360 6.24 29.35 2.86
C HIS A 360 5.78 28.60 4.11
N ALA A 361 5.68 29.29 5.25
CA ALA A 361 5.14 28.72 6.48
C ALA A 361 4.23 29.71 7.22
N LYS A 362 3.08 29.21 7.69
CA LYS A 362 2.14 29.95 8.55
C LYS A 362 2.58 29.85 10.01
N CYS A 363 3.69 30.50 10.35
CA CYS A 363 4.22 30.54 11.71
C CYS A 363 4.61 31.95 12.12
N ILE A 364 4.43 32.27 13.41
CA ILE A 364 4.93 33.54 13.96
C ILE A 364 6.44 33.51 14.18
N HIS A 365 6.99 32.32 14.44
CA HIS A 365 8.41 32.08 14.70
C HIS A 365 9.17 32.03 13.38
N GLU A 366 10.35 32.66 13.35
CA GLU A 366 11.26 32.57 12.20
C GLU A 366 12.15 31.33 12.30
N GLU A 367 12.55 30.98 13.52
CA GLU A 367 13.27 29.76 13.90
C GLU A 367 12.75 29.34 15.28
N PHE A 368 12.78 28.05 15.59
CA PHE A 368 12.47 27.53 16.92
C PHE A 368 13.57 26.56 17.39
N ASP A 369 13.73 26.45 18.71
CA ASP A 369 14.75 25.58 19.31
C ASP A 369 14.23 24.14 19.34
N GLU A 370 14.69 23.34 18.39
CA GLU A 370 14.37 21.92 18.21
C GLU A 370 14.64 21.08 19.45
N GLN A 371 15.62 21.48 20.28
CA GLN A 371 15.94 20.78 21.53
C GLN A 371 14.79 20.77 22.52
N VAL A 372 13.87 21.75 22.45
CA VAL A 372 12.68 21.78 23.30
C VAL A 372 11.79 20.57 23.04
N TYR A 373 11.68 20.13 21.78
CA TYR A 373 10.88 18.97 21.40
C TYR A 373 11.53 17.66 21.84
N ALA A 374 12.85 17.56 21.66
CA ALA A 374 13.63 16.41 22.08
C ALA A 374 13.67 16.26 23.61
N ASP A 375 13.93 17.35 24.36
CA ASP A 375 14.00 17.35 25.82
C ASP A 375 12.67 16.96 26.50
N GLU A 376 11.52 17.24 25.87
CA GLU A 376 10.20 16.81 26.37
C GLU A 376 10.00 15.29 26.26
N HIS A 377 10.73 14.64 25.36
CA HIS A 377 10.61 13.22 25.05
C HIS A 377 11.86 12.40 25.43
N ASP A 378 12.94 13.06 25.86
CA ASP A 378 14.16 12.45 26.42
C ASP A 378 13.87 11.90 27.83
N GLY A 379 13.22 10.75 27.85
CA GLY A 379 12.76 10.07 29.05
C GLY A 379 12.90 8.56 28.97
N ILE A 380 14.14 8.08 29.16
CA ILE A 380 14.52 6.75 29.71
C ILE A 380 14.98 5.66 28.70
N ALA A 381 16.23 5.24 28.96
CA ALA A 381 16.95 3.96 28.78
C ALA A 381 16.96 3.24 27.41
N ALA A 382 18.17 3.24 26.83
CA ALA A 382 18.67 2.23 25.92
C ALA A 382 18.11 0.83 26.21
N ARG A 383 17.57 0.18 25.17
CA ARG A 383 17.29 -1.25 25.15
C ARG A 383 18.52 -1.97 25.71
N THR A 384 18.37 -2.58 26.87
CA THR A 384 19.41 -3.45 27.40
C THR A 384 19.47 -4.65 26.47
N GLU A 385 20.65 -5.05 25.98
CA GLU A 385 20.84 -6.31 25.23
C GLU A 385 20.06 -7.42 25.95
N ALA A 386 18.88 -7.75 25.43
CA ALA A 386 17.99 -8.70 26.06
C ALA A 386 18.52 -10.09 25.75
N SER A 387 18.92 -10.82 26.79
CA SER A 387 19.26 -12.23 26.64
C SER A 387 17.96 -13.04 26.71
N PHE A 388 17.50 -13.49 25.55
CA PHE A 388 16.33 -14.35 25.43
C PHE A 388 16.71 -15.81 25.71
N ASP A 389 16.39 -16.30 26.91
CA ASP A 389 16.84 -17.63 27.37
C ASP A 389 15.72 -18.70 27.34
N GLU A 390 14.44 -18.33 27.39
CA GLU A 390 13.30 -19.25 27.50
C GLU A 390 12.32 -19.11 26.32
N THR A 391 12.07 -20.21 25.61
CA THR A 391 11.13 -20.26 24.49
C THR A 391 9.69 -20.29 25.00
N LEU A 392 8.91 -19.27 24.64
CA LEU A 392 7.49 -19.18 24.97
C LEU A 392 6.63 -19.87 23.91
N VAL A 393 6.92 -19.63 22.63
CA VAL A 393 6.21 -20.22 21.49
C VAL A 393 7.21 -20.94 20.60
N SER A 394 6.93 -22.21 20.27
CA SER A 394 7.69 -22.97 19.28
C SER A 394 6.77 -23.49 18.20
N VAL A 395 7.11 -23.21 16.95
CA VAL A 395 6.37 -23.63 15.76
C VAL A 395 7.27 -24.56 14.96
N GLU A 396 6.80 -25.77 14.69
CA GLU A 396 7.58 -26.79 13.95
C GLU A 396 6.78 -27.30 12.74
N GLY A 397 7.26 -26.97 11.54
CA GLY A 397 6.74 -27.48 10.27
C GLY A 397 5.25 -27.21 10.07
N MET A 398 4.73 -26.10 10.62
CA MET A 398 3.31 -25.79 10.63
C MET A 398 2.79 -25.58 9.22
N LYS A 399 1.67 -26.25 8.91
CA LYS A 399 0.97 -26.14 7.62
C LYS A 399 -0.46 -25.72 7.83
N LYS A 400 -0.95 -24.85 6.96
CA LYS A 400 -2.36 -24.52 6.83
C LYS A 400 -2.76 -24.45 5.37
N HIS A 401 -3.49 -25.47 4.93
CA HIS A 401 -4.02 -25.56 3.58
C HIS A 401 -5.55 -25.43 3.60
N PHE A 402 -6.10 -24.57 2.75
CA PHE A 402 -7.54 -24.40 2.58
C PHE A 402 -8.03 -25.19 1.36
N SER A 403 -9.13 -25.92 1.49
CA SER A 403 -9.76 -26.58 0.34
C SER A 403 -10.76 -25.63 -0.33
N GLN A 404 -10.60 -25.41 -1.64
CA GLN A 404 -11.68 -24.82 -2.45
C GLN A 404 -12.77 -25.89 -2.59
N ALA A 405 -13.87 -25.72 -1.86
CA ALA A 405 -15.05 -26.55 -2.05
C ALA A 405 -16.13 -25.76 -2.79
N GLU A 406 -16.02 -25.72 -4.13
CA GLU A 406 -17.13 -25.31 -4.98
C GLU A 406 -18.15 -26.45 -5.07
N GLY A 407 -19.04 -26.50 -4.07
CA GLY A 407 -20.27 -27.28 -4.14
C GLY A 407 -20.15 -28.82 -4.10
N VAL A 408 -21.33 -29.44 -4.11
CA VAL A 408 -21.52 -30.90 -3.95
C VAL A 408 -21.37 -31.64 -5.29
N LEU A 409 -21.34 -30.90 -6.41
CA LEU A 409 -21.28 -31.41 -7.78
C LEU A 409 -19.84 -31.72 -8.23
N ASP A 410 -18.86 -30.87 -7.92
CA ASP A 410 -17.44 -31.13 -8.28
C ASP A 410 -16.84 -32.31 -7.53
N ARG A 411 -17.28 -32.51 -6.29
CA ARG A 411 -16.92 -33.70 -5.49
C ARG A 411 -17.37 -35.01 -6.15
N TRP A 412 -18.29 -34.98 -7.11
CA TRP A 412 -18.76 -36.14 -7.89
C TRP A 412 -18.00 -36.32 -9.22
N LEU A 413 -17.39 -35.26 -9.76
CA LEU A 413 -16.68 -35.31 -11.05
C LEU A 413 -15.20 -35.68 -10.93
N GLY A 414 -14.67 -35.82 -9.72
CA GLY A 414 -13.31 -36.33 -9.51
C GLY A 414 -12.22 -35.34 -9.86
N ASP A 415 -12.56 -34.04 -9.89
CA ASP A 415 -11.56 -32.99 -10.03
C ASP A 415 -10.64 -33.00 -8.78
N GLU A 416 -9.33 -32.92 -9.01
CA GLU A 416 -8.36 -32.87 -7.93
C GLU A 416 -8.64 -31.63 -7.09
N GLN A 417 -8.91 -31.81 -5.79
CA GLN A 417 -9.20 -30.70 -4.89
C GLN A 417 -7.99 -29.76 -4.89
N ARG A 418 -8.13 -28.60 -5.51
CA ARG A 418 -7.11 -27.55 -5.46
C ARG A 418 -7.07 -27.00 -4.03
N HIS A 419 -5.91 -27.10 -3.41
CA HIS A 419 -5.66 -26.64 -2.05
C HIS A 419 -4.85 -25.35 -2.11
N VAL A 420 -5.32 -24.29 -1.45
CA VAL A 420 -4.53 -23.07 -1.27
C VAL A 420 -3.56 -23.33 -0.11
N LYS A 421 -2.26 -23.36 -0.41
CA LYS A 421 -1.19 -23.58 0.58
C LYS A 421 -0.78 -22.26 1.24
N ALA A 422 -1.64 -21.75 2.12
CA ALA A 422 -1.43 -20.45 2.77
C ALA A 422 -0.23 -20.43 3.75
N VAL A 423 0.03 -21.55 4.42
CA VAL A 423 1.22 -21.80 5.24
C VAL A 423 1.69 -23.22 4.93
N ASP A 424 2.97 -23.42 4.65
CA ASP A 424 3.45 -24.71 4.14
C ASP A 424 4.83 -25.12 4.69
N GLY A 425 4.92 -25.30 6.01
CA GLY A 425 6.11 -25.84 6.66
C GLY A 425 6.90 -24.78 7.42
N VAL A 426 6.21 -23.79 7.98
CA VAL A 426 6.84 -22.71 8.75
C VAL A 426 7.36 -23.24 10.08
N SER A 427 8.60 -22.88 10.42
CA SER A 427 9.24 -23.20 11.68
C SER A 427 9.98 -22.00 12.24
N PHE A 428 9.76 -21.67 13.51
CA PHE A 428 10.51 -20.65 14.27
C PHE A 428 10.14 -20.73 15.76
N ASP A 429 10.97 -20.09 16.57
CA ASP A 429 10.76 -19.92 18.01
C ASP A 429 10.60 -18.44 18.35
N ILE A 430 9.74 -18.15 19.33
CA ILE A 430 9.58 -16.85 19.99
C ILE A 430 9.89 -17.02 21.47
N TYR A 431 10.76 -16.18 21.98
CA TYR A 431 11.24 -16.19 23.36
C TYR A 431 10.43 -15.25 24.25
N GLU A 432 10.40 -15.53 25.55
CA GLU A 432 9.70 -14.69 26.53
C GLU A 432 10.27 -13.26 26.55
N GLY A 433 9.38 -12.28 26.41
CA GLY A 433 9.72 -10.85 26.33
C GLY A 433 10.23 -10.38 24.96
N GLU A 434 10.33 -11.25 23.96
CA GLU A 434 10.77 -10.92 22.60
C GLU A 434 9.61 -10.32 21.77
N THR A 435 9.94 -9.37 20.90
CA THR A 435 9.12 -9.02 19.73
C THR A 435 9.72 -9.65 18.47
N LEU A 436 9.09 -10.73 17.98
CA LEU A 436 9.39 -11.28 16.66
C LEU A 436 8.54 -10.58 15.59
N GLY A 437 9.19 -9.83 14.71
CA GLY A 437 8.59 -9.25 13.52
C GLY A 437 8.33 -10.31 12.45
N LEU A 438 7.17 -10.31 11.80
CA LEU A 438 6.85 -11.18 10.66
C LEU A 438 6.43 -10.33 9.46
N VAL A 439 7.26 -10.33 8.41
CA VAL A 439 7.14 -9.46 7.24
C VAL A 439 7.08 -10.25 5.93
N GLY A 440 6.64 -9.59 4.87
CA GLY A 440 6.56 -10.15 3.51
C GLY A 440 5.44 -9.53 2.69
N GLU A 441 5.41 -9.80 1.39
CA GLU A 441 4.39 -9.35 0.45
C GLU A 441 2.96 -9.72 0.89
N SER A 442 1.97 -9.01 0.35
CA SER A 442 0.56 -9.27 0.66
C SER A 442 0.16 -10.68 0.22
N GLY A 443 -0.65 -11.36 1.04
CA GLY A 443 -1.09 -12.73 0.74
C GLY A 443 -0.04 -13.83 0.96
N CYS A 444 1.18 -13.52 1.43
CA CYS A 444 2.21 -14.54 1.66
C CYS A 444 1.91 -15.51 2.82
N GLY A 445 0.95 -15.19 3.70
CA GLY A 445 0.48 -16.08 4.77
C GLY A 445 0.57 -15.54 6.20
N LYS A 446 1.11 -14.34 6.43
CA LYS A 446 1.39 -13.76 7.78
C LYS A 446 0.21 -13.84 8.77
N SER A 447 -0.94 -13.26 8.44
CA SER A 447 -2.13 -13.30 9.29
C SER A 447 -2.69 -14.72 9.46
N THR A 448 -2.49 -15.61 8.47
CA THR A 448 -2.85 -17.03 8.58
C THR A 448 -1.94 -17.74 9.58
N THR A 449 -0.63 -17.47 9.55
CA THR A 449 0.35 -17.96 10.53
C THR A 449 -0.06 -17.55 11.94
N GLY A 450 -0.29 -16.26 12.18
CA GLY A 450 -0.74 -15.76 13.49
C GLY A 450 -2.03 -16.42 13.97
N ARG A 451 -3.08 -16.46 13.13
CA ARG A 451 -4.36 -17.12 13.49
C ARG A 451 -4.24 -18.63 13.72
N THR A 452 -3.29 -19.29 13.07
CA THR A 452 -3.05 -20.74 13.24
C THR A 452 -2.32 -21.02 14.55
N ILE A 453 -1.32 -20.19 14.92
CA ILE A 453 -0.64 -20.25 16.22
C ILE A 453 -1.66 -20.11 17.37
N LEU A 454 -2.59 -19.16 17.24
CA LEU A 454 -3.66 -18.94 18.22
C LEU A 454 -4.76 -20.02 18.24
N ARG A 455 -4.71 -21.03 17.36
CA ARG A 455 -5.78 -22.03 17.19
C ARG A 455 -7.15 -21.40 16.88
N LEU A 456 -7.16 -20.22 16.24
CA LEU A 456 -8.35 -19.65 15.59
C LEU A 456 -8.60 -20.34 14.25
N LEU A 457 -7.53 -20.79 13.61
CA LEU A 457 -7.53 -21.73 12.49
C LEU A 457 -6.82 -23.01 12.93
N GLU A 458 -7.42 -24.17 12.66
CA GLU A 458 -6.77 -25.44 12.95
C GLU A 458 -5.64 -25.70 11.94
N PRO A 459 -4.41 -26.02 12.39
CA PRO A 459 -3.34 -26.42 11.49
C PRO A 459 -3.72 -27.70 10.74
N THR A 460 -3.30 -27.78 9.48
CA THR A 460 -3.44 -28.98 8.65
C THR A 460 -2.39 -30.03 9.04
N ASP A 461 -1.19 -29.60 9.38
CA ASP A 461 -0.06 -30.42 9.82
C ASP A 461 0.92 -29.57 10.65
N GLY A 462 1.92 -30.21 11.25
CA GLY A 462 2.92 -29.58 12.12
C GLY A 462 2.44 -29.35 13.55
N THR A 463 3.30 -28.74 14.36
CA THR A 463 3.10 -28.62 15.81
C THR A 463 3.29 -27.17 16.27
N VAL A 464 2.44 -26.74 17.22
CA VAL A 464 2.55 -25.44 17.89
C VAL A 464 2.57 -25.68 19.39
N VAL A 465 3.69 -25.34 20.03
CA VAL A 465 3.90 -25.47 21.47
C VAL A 465 3.88 -24.10 22.11
N PHE A 466 3.05 -23.92 23.14
CA PHE A 466 2.99 -22.72 23.96
C PHE A 466 3.33 -23.05 25.42
N SER A 467 4.36 -22.41 26.00
CA SER A 467 4.84 -22.66 27.36
C SER A 467 5.00 -24.17 27.66
N GLY A 468 5.68 -24.87 26.74
CA GLY A 468 5.91 -26.31 26.80
C GLY A 468 4.69 -27.21 26.57
N THR A 469 3.52 -26.65 26.24
CA THR A 469 2.27 -27.40 25.98
C THR A 469 1.92 -27.38 24.50
N ASP A 470 1.79 -28.54 23.86
CA ASP A 470 1.28 -28.63 22.49
C ASP A 470 -0.21 -28.25 22.45
N LEU A 471 -0.54 -27.21 21.67
CA LEU A 471 -1.90 -26.71 21.54
C LEU A 471 -2.82 -27.66 20.76
N ALA A 472 -2.28 -28.59 19.97
CA ALA A 472 -3.05 -29.61 19.25
C ALA A 472 -3.65 -30.66 20.19
N ASP A 473 -3.00 -30.93 21.33
CA ASP A 473 -3.42 -31.94 22.31
C ASP A 473 -4.53 -31.46 23.26
N LEU A 474 -4.84 -30.16 23.26
CA LEU A 474 -5.84 -29.56 24.14
C LEU A 474 -7.27 -29.82 23.64
N ASP A 475 -8.17 -30.12 24.60
CA ASP A 475 -9.61 -30.12 24.36
C ASP A 475 -10.19 -28.69 24.42
N ASP A 476 -11.47 -28.53 24.07
CA ASP A 476 -12.11 -27.20 23.99
C ASP A 476 -12.08 -26.42 25.33
N ASP A 477 -12.17 -27.11 26.46
CA ASP A 477 -12.18 -26.49 27.79
C ASP A 477 -10.76 -26.06 28.20
N ALA A 478 -9.75 -26.91 27.98
CA ALA A 478 -8.35 -26.58 28.25
C ALA A 478 -7.84 -25.48 27.30
N LEU A 479 -8.23 -25.52 26.03
CA LEU A 479 -7.92 -24.47 25.07
C LEU A 479 -8.56 -23.14 25.48
N ARG A 480 -9.79 -23.17 26.01
CA ARG A 480 -10.45 -21.97 26.53
C ARG A 480 -9.76 -21.40 27.76
N GLU A 481 -9.13 -22.23 28.59
CA GLU A 481 -8.30 -21.75 29.70
C GLU A 481 -7.03 -21.07 29.19
N ARG A 482 -6.34 -21.71 28.23
CA ARG A 482 -5.12 -21.16 27.58
C ARG A 482 -5.34 -19.90 26.76
N ARG A 483 -6.55 -19.68 26.25
CA ARG A 483 -6.89 -18.43 25.53
C ARG A 483 -6.79 -17.18 26.39
N LYS A 484 -6.64 -17.26 27.72
CA LYS A 484 -6.35 -16.07 28.55
C LYS A 484 -4.92 -15.61 28.34
N ASP A 485 -4.00 -16.57 28.27
CA ASP A 485 -2.55 -16.39 28.17
C ASP A 485 -2.13 -15.94 26.75
N ILE A 486 -3.02 -16.09 25.77
CA ILE A 486 -2.74 -15.91 24.34
C ILE A 486 -3.83 -15.04 23.69
N GLN A 487 -3.48 -13.85 23.21
CA GLN A 487 -4.42 -12.85 22.68
C GLN A 487 -4.03 -12.33 21.29
N MET A 488 -4.94 -11.58 20.66
CA MET A 488 -4.73 -11.02 19.32
C MET A 488 -5.20 -9.57 19.25
N ILE A 489 -4.40 -8.72 18.63
CA ILE A 489 -4.80 -7.41 18.10
C ILE A 489 -5.04 -7.61 16.61
N PHE A 490 -6.24 -7.25 16.13
CA PHE A 490 -6.65 -7.46 14.74
C PHE A 490 -6.35 -6.23 13.88
N GLN A 491 -6.04 -6.46 12.60
CA GLN A 491 -5.67 -5.46 11.57
C GLN A 491 -6.64 -4.28 11.44
N ASP A 492 -7.95 -4.53 11.50
CA ASP A 492 -8.94 -3.44 11.43
C ASP A 492 -9.76 -3.33 12.73
N PRO A 493 -9.59 -2.23 13.48
CA PRO A 493 -10.41 -1.93 14.65
C PRO A 493 -11.90 -1.86 14.35
N MET A 494 -12.30 -1.39 13.18
CA MET A 494 -13.72 -1.18 12.87
C MET A 494 -14.46 -2.50 12.65
N SER A 495 -13.85 -3.45 11.94
CA SER A 495 -14.43 -4.79 11.76
C SER A 495 -14.30 -5.66 13.01
N SER A 496 -13.30 -5.42 13.86
CA SER A 496 -13.08 -6.20 15.09
C SER A 496 -13.91 -5.74 16.30
N LEU A 497 -14.40 -4.49 16.31
CA LEU A 497 -15.25 -3.93 17.37
C LEU A 497 -16.75 -3.99 16.98
N ASP A 498 -17.63 -4.51 17.86
CA ASP A 498 -19.08 -4.45 17.61
C ASP A 498 -19.55 -2.98 17.70
N PRO A 499 -20.09 -2.38 16.62
CA PRO A 499 -20.46 -0.97 16.58
C PRO A 499 -21.60 -0.61 17.56
N ARG A 500 -22.27 -1.62 18.12
CA ARG A 500 -23.38 -1.45 19.09
C ARG A 500 -22.93 -1.59 20.54
N MET A 501 -21.67 -1.91 20.79
CA MET A 501 -21.10 -2.00 22.12
C MET A 501 -20.37 -0.70 22.47
N THR A 502 -20.48 -0.27 23.73
CA THR A 502 -19.64 0.84 24.21
C THR A 502 -18.22 0.35 24.44
N VAL A 503 -17.25 1.27 24.48
CA VAL A 503 -15.85 0.98 24.80
C VAL A 503 -15.71 0.09 26.05
N ALA A 504 -16.38 0.45 27.15
CA ALA A 504 -16.38 -0.36 28.37
C ALA A 504 -16.95 -1.77 28.18
N GLN A 505 -17.94 -1.93 27.31
CA GLN A 505 -18.55 -3.24 27.08
C GLN A 505 -17.63 -4.15 26.29
N THR A 506 -16.92 -3.59 25.32
CA THR A 506 -15.89 -4.26 24.52
C THR A 506 -14.74 -4.74 25.39
N ILE A 507 -14.10 -3.85 26.16
CA ILE A 507 -12.98 -4.21 27.03
C ILE A 507 -13.42 -5.21 28.11
N ALA A 508 -14.64 -5.08 28.63
CA ALA A 508 -15.17 -6.02 29.61
C ALA A 508 -15.64 -7.37 29.04
N GLU A 509 -15.64 -7.58 27.72
CA GLU A 509 -16.11 -8.83 27.12
C GLU A 509 -15.21 -10.02 27.48
N PRO A 510 -13.88 -9.98 27.25
CA PRO A 510 -12.98 -11.07 27.66
C PRO A 510 -13.09 -11.39 29.16
N LEU A 511 -13.13 -10.36 30.01
CA LEU A 511 -13.36 -10.49 31.46
C LEU A 511 -14.66 -11.26 31.80
N LYS A 512 -15.74 -11.04 31.04
CA LYS A 512 -17.00 -11.77 31.22
C LYS A 512 -16.88 -13.23 30.80
N VAL A 513 -16.23 -13.49 29.66
CA VAL A 513 -16.06 -14.83 29.08
C VAL A 513 -15.24 -15.74 29.99
N HIS A 514 -14.23 -15.17 30.65
CA HIS A 514 -13.29 -15.88 31.52
C HIS A 514 -13.60 -15.77 33.01
N GLY A 515 -14.63 -15.02 33.40
CA GLY A 515 -15.05 -14.89 34.79
C GLY A 515 -14.15 -13.98 35.65
N LEU A 516 -13.32 -13.14 35.02
CA LEU A 516 -12.36 -12.25 35.65
C LEU A 516 -12.95 -10.86 36.00
N PRO A 517 -12.32 -10.11 36.92
CA PRO A 517 -11.29 -10.57 37.87
C PRO A 517 -11.85 -11.59 38.86
N GLU A 518 -10.99 -12.44 39.41
CA GLU A 518 -11.41 -13.39 40.45
C GLU A 518 -11.73 -12.67 41.78
N SER A 519 -12.49 -13.32 42.66
CA SER A 519 -12.81 -12.73 43.96
C SER A 519 -11.69 -12.96 44.96
N GLU A 520 -11.02 -11.90 45.37
CA GLU A 520 -10.03 -11.97 46.44
C GLU A 520 -10.66 -12.07 47.84
N ALA A 521 -9.94 -12.69 48.77
CA ALA A 521 -10.39 -12.86 50.14
C ALA A 521 -10.37 -11.50 50.89
N GLY A 522 -11.55 -10.92 51.12
CA GLY A 522 -11.71 -9.65 51.82
C GLY A 522 -12.18 -8.49 50.94
N ASP A 523 -12.39 -8.71 49.65
CA ASP A 523 -12.99 -7.73 48.75
C ASP A 523 -14.52 -7.86 48.73
N ASP A 524 -15.23 -6.87 49.31
CA ASP A 524 -16.69 -6.80 49.37
C ASP A 524 -17.33 -6.27 48.06
N ARG A 525 -16.54 -5.85 47.07
CA ARG A 525 -17.04 -5.33 45.78
C ARG A 525 -17.74 -6.43 44.97
N SER A 526 -18.74 -6.03 44.19
CA SER A 526 -19.40 -6.93 43.23
C SER A 526 -18.50 -7.21 42.02
N GLN A 527 -18.70 -8.35 41.34
CA GLN A 527 -17.98 -8.66 40.09
C GLN A 527 -18.13 -7.57 39.02
N ARG A 528 -19.24 -6.82 39.04
CA ARG A 528 -19.44 -5.70 38.13
C ARG A 528 -18.54 -4.52 38.45
N GLU A 529 -18.36 -4.21 39.74
CA GLU A 529 -17.48 -3.12 40.18
C GLU A 529 -16.02 -3.44 39.88
N ARG A 530 -15.56 -4.67 40.16
CA ARG A 530 -14.19 -5.11 39.84
C ARG A 530 -13.88 -5.04 38.34
N ARG A 531 -14.81 -5.47 37.50
CA ARG A 531 -14.65 -5.36 36.03
C ARG A 531 -14.60 -3.92 35.58
N GLN A 532 -15.39 -3.04 36.20
CA GLN A 532 -15.39 -1.63 35.83
C GLN A 532 -14.06 -0.98 36.17
N GLU A 533 -13.51 -1.29 37.35
CA GLU A 533 -12.20 -0.80 37.79
C GLU A 533 -11.08 -1.31 36.88
N ARG A 534 -11.09 -2.61 36.53
CA ARG A 534 -10.14 -3.15 35.55
C ARG A 534 -10.25 -2.48 34.18
N VAL A 535 -11.47 -2.18 33.72
CA VAL A 535 -11.67 -1.42 32.48
C VAL A 535 -11.11 -0.01 32.59
N ASP A 536 -11.31 0.66 33.74
CA ASP A 536 -10.82 2.01 33.95
C ASP A 536 -9.27 2.03 33.99
N GLU A 537 -8.64 1.03 34.65
CA GLU A 537 -7.18 0.82 34.62
C GLU A 537 -6.65 0.58 33.19
N LEU A 538 -7.30 -0.28 32.42
CA LEU A 538 -6.89 -0.58 31.04
C LEU A 538 -7.02 0.64 30.13
N LEU A 539 -8.05 1.47 30.33
CA LEU A 539 -8.19 2.73 29.59
C LEU A 539 -7.03 3.66 29.91
N GLU A 540 -6.67 3.81 31.18
CA GLU A 540 -5.52 4.62 31.60
C GLU A 540 -4.21 4.09 31.01
N ALA A 541 -3.98 2.77 31.06
CA ALA A 541 -2.79 2.12 30.50
C ALA A 541 -2.63 2.38 29.00
N VAL A 542 -3.72 2.36 28.23
CA VAL A 542 -3.67 2.69 26.79
C VAL A 542 -3.78 4.18 26.48
N GLY A 543 -3.67 5.06 27.48
CA GLY A 543 -3.70 6.52 27.31
C GLY A 543 -5.08 7.09 26.91
N LEU A 544 -6.18 6.39 27.25
CA LEU A 544 -7.55 6.86 27.06
C LEU A 544 -8.15 7.41 28.36
N ASP A 545 -8.90 8.49 28.26
CA ASP A 545 -9.58 9.08 29.42
C ASP A 545 -10.77 8.21 29.85
N VAL A 546 -10.90 7.97 31.16
CA VAL A 546 -11.98 7.13 31.73
C VAL A 546 -13.39 7.61 31.36
N SER A 547 -13.58 8.90 31.07
CA SER A 547 -14.89 9.41 30.59
C SER A 547 -15.29 8.85 29.22
N GLN A 548 -14.34 8.38 28.42
CA GLN A 548 -14.60 7.81 27.08
C GLN A 548 -15.22 6.41 27.13
N ARG A 549 -15.23 5.75 28.30
CA ARG A 549 -15.77 4.38 28.49
C ARG A 549 -17.20 4.17 27.98
N SER A 550 -18.01 5.23 27.93
CA SER A 550 -19.40 5.20 27.46
C SER A 550 -19.59 5.53 25.99
N ARG A 551 -18.53 5.91 25.28
CA ARG A 551 -18.56 6.18 23.84
C ARG A 551 -18.74 4.89 23.05
N TYR A 552 -19.22 5.03 21.82
CA TYR A 552 -19.27 3.97 20.82
C TYR A 552 -18.10 4.08 19.83
N PRO A 553 -17.72 2.99 19.13
CA PRO A 553 -16.59 2.99 18.21
C PRO A 553 -16.62 4.13 17.16
N HIS A 554 -17.80 4.42 16.59
CA HIS A 554 -17.96 5.49 15.59
C HIS A 554 -17.78 6.92 16.15
N GLU A 555 -17.71 7.08 17.47
CA GLU A 555 -17.47 8.36 18.15
C GLU A 555 -15.99 8.56 18.53
N MET A 556 -15.11 7.65 18.09
CA MET A 556 -13.67 7.66 18.40
C MET A 556 -12.84 7.87 17.13
N SER A 557 -11.63 8.42 17.26
CA SER A 557 -10.67 8.47 16.15
C SER A 557 -10.12 7.07 15.81
N GLY A 558 -9.43 6.91 14.67
CA GLY A 558 -8.81 5.64 14.28
C GLY A 558 -7.85 5.12 15.36
N GLY A 559 -6.87 5.94 15.77
CA GLY A 559 -5.93 5.59 16.84
C GLY A 559 -6.60 5.31 18.20
N GLN A 560 -7.68 6.01 18.54
CA GLN A 560 -8.46 5.70 19.75
C GLN A 560 -9.14 4.32 19.67
N ARG A 561 -9.65 3.92 18.50
CA ARG A 561 -10.22 2.58 18.30
C ARG A 561 -9.14 1.51 18.40
N GLN A 562 -7.95 1.78 17.87
CA GLN A 562 -6.79 0.89 18.00
C GLN A 562 -6.42 0.67 19.48
N ARG A 563 -6.31 1.74 20.27
CA ARG A 563 -6.08 1.67 21.72
C ARG A 563 -7.15 0.85 22.45
N VAL A 564 -8.42 0.95 22.05
CA VAL A 564 -9.50 0.10 22.59
C VAL A 564 -9.30 -1.38 22.23
N GLY A 565 -8.83 -1.67 21.01
CA GLY A 565 -8.44 -3.02 20.58
C GLY A 565 -7.31 -3.60 21.43
N ILE A 566 -6.26 -2.81 21.69
CA ILE A 566 -5.13 -3.16 22.56
C ILE A 566 -5.61 -3.41 23.99
N ALA A 567 -6.38 -2.48 24.58
CA ALA A 567 -6.95 -2.63 25.92
C ALA A 567 -7.83 -3.88 26.06
N ARG A 568 -8.55 -4.26 24.99
CA ARG A 568 -9.36 -5.49 24.97
C ARG A 568 -8.47 -6.74 25.01
N ALA A 569 -7.36 -6.76 24.27
CA ALA A 569 -6.41 -7.88 24.28
C ALA A 569 -5.76 -8.03 25.67
N LEU A 570 -5.34 -6.92 26.28
CA LEU A 570 -4.74 -6.91 27.62
C LEU A 570 -5.70 -7.25 28.75
N ALA A 571 -7.01 -7.29 28.49
CA ALA A 571 -8.01 -7.38 29.54
C ALA A 571 -7.94 -8.65 30.39
N VAL A 572 -7.24 -9.68 29.92
CA VAL A 572 -7.09 -10.99 30.57
C VAL A 572 -5.66 -11.29 31.02
N ASP A 573 -4.77 -10.30 31.01
CA ASP A 573 -3.36 -10.40 31.40
C ASP A 573 -2.62 -11.51 30.61
N PRO A 574 -2.50 -11.39 29.27
CA PRO A 574 -1.87 -12.40 28.44
C PRO A 574 -0.34 -12.40 28.57
N ASP A 575 0.30 -13.54 28.28
CA ASP A 575 1.76 -13.65 28.15
C ASP A 575 2.22 -13.42 26.69
N PHE A 576 1.36 -13.77 25.71
CA PHE A 576 1.65 -13.66 24.29
C PHE A 576 0.54 -12.97 23.50
N ILE A 577 0.92 -12.01 22.67
CA ILE A 577 0.01 -11.27 21.79
C ILE A 577 0.48 -11.38 20.33
N VAL A 578 -0.42 -11.82 19.45
CA VAL A 578 -0.24 -11.64 18.00
C VAL A 578 -0.80 -10.28 17.62
N ALA A 579 0.07 -9.36 17.21
CA ALA A 579 -0.31 -8.05 16.72
C ALA A 579 -0.35 -8.06 15.19
N ASP A 580 -1.54 -8.27 14.62
CA ASP A 580 -1.76 -8.38 13.17
C ASP A 580 -1.99 -7.00 12.60
N GLU A 581 -0.96 -6.36 12.04
CA GLU A 581 -0.96 -5.01 11.46
C GLU A 581 -1.57 -3.93 12.40
N PRO A 582 -1.05 -3.78 13.63
CA PRO A 582 -1.66 -2.93 14.65
C PRO A 582 -1.54 -1.42 14.36
N VAL A 583 -0.77 -1.02 13.35
CA VAL A 583 -0.56 0.38 12.98
C VAL A 583 -0.97 0.71 11.55
N SER A 584 -1.50 -0.27 10.79
CA SER A 584 -1.88 -0.03 9.38
C SER A 584 -2.98 1.02 9.26
N ALA A 585 -2.91 1.84 8.20
CA ALA A 585 -3.89 2.88 7.88
C ALA A 585 -4.06 3.97 8.98
N LEU A 586 -3.01 4.19 9.78
CA LEU A 586 -2.90 5.30 10.72
C LEU A 586 -1.90 6.33 10.15
N ASP A 587 -2.09 7.60 10.49
CA ASP A 587 -1.08 8.62 10.17
C ASP A 587 0.20 8.41 11.00
N VAL A 588 1.33 8.90 10.49
CA VAL A 588 2.69 8.70 11.05
C VAL A 588 2.76 9.07 12.54
N SER A 589 2.12 10.17 12.95
CA SER A 589 2.12 10.57 14.36
C SER A 589 1.35 9.59 15.23
N VAL A 590 0.15 9.15 14.81
CA VAL A 590 -0.63 8.17 15.58
C VAL A 590 0.06 6.81 15.60
N GLN A 591 0.67 6.39 14.49
CA GLN A 591 1.50 5.19 14.40
C GLN A 591 2.62 5.20 15.44
N ALA A 592 3.40 6.29 15.53
CA ALA A 592 4.43 6.47 16.55
C ALA A 592 3.89 6.34 17.98
N GLN A 593 2.71 6.91 18.26
CA GLN A 593 2.08 6.76 19.58
C GLN A 593 1.69 5.31 19.91
N ILE A 594 1.22 4.55 18.92
CA ILE A 594 0.84 3.15 19.12
C ILE A 594 2.08 2.27 19.30
N ILE A 595 3.16 2.52 18.56
CA ILE A 595 4.44 1.82 18.71
C ILE A 595 4.99 2.02 20.11
N ASN A 596 5.16 3.28 20.54
CA ASN A 596 5.62 3.59 21.90
C ASN A 596 4.72 2.97 22.97
N LEU A 597 3.39 2.95 22.76
CA LEU A 597 2.46 2.29 23.66
C LEU A 597 2.72 0.78 23.74
N LEU A 598 2.95 0.10 22.62
CA LEU A 598 3.22 -1.34 22.62
C LEU A 598 4.52 -1.68 23.35
N GLU A 599 5.56 -0.85 23.20
CA GLU A 599 6.83 -0.96 23.93
C GLU A 599 6.63 -0.73 25.43
N ASP A 600 5.95 0.34 25.83
CA ASP A 600 5.64 0.62 27.24
C ASP A 600 4.86 -0.54 27.87
N LEU A 601 3.91 -1.13 27.12
CA LEU A 601 3.14 -2.29 27.58
C LEU A 601 4.01 -3.56 27.65
N GLN A 602 4.97 -3.73 26.74
CA GLN A 602 5.93 -4.83 26.79
C GLN A 602 6.71 -4.81 28.10
N GLU A 603 7.23 -3.64 28.46
CA GLU A 603 8.00 -3.44 29.69
C GLU A 603 7.14 -3.52 30.96
N GLU A 604 5.93 -2.95 30.94
CA GLU A 604 5.06 -2.91 32.12
C GLU A 604 4.44 -4.27 32.43
N PHE A 605 4.10 -5.06 31.41
CA PHE A 605 3.36 -6.32 31.54
C PHE A 605 4.19 -7.57 31.17
N ASP A 606 5.49 -7.43 30.89
CA ASP A 606 6.39 -8.52 30.47
C ASP A 606 5.83 -9.28 29.24
N LEU A 607 5.27 -8.55 28.25
CA LEU A 607 4.58 -9.16 27.11
C LEU A 607 5.55 -9.70 26.06
N THR A 608 5.12 -10.76 25.38
CA THR A 608 5.79 -11.29 24.19
C THR A 608 4.94 -11.03 22.95
N TYR A 609 5.54 -10.55 21.87
CA TYR A 609 4.83 -10.19 20.64
C TYR A 609 5.25 -11.02 19.42
N LEU A 610 4.26 -11.45 18.65
CA LEU A 610 4.42 -11.70 17.22
C LEU A 610 3.86 -10.48 16.49
N PHE A 611 4.74 -9.62 15.98
CA PHE A 611 4.37 -8.36 15.34
C PHE A 611 4.32 -8.52 13.82
N ILE A 612 3.13 -8.53 13.25
CA ILE A 612 2.94 -8.63 11.79
C ILE A 612 2.75 -7.23 11.25
N ALA A 613 3.57 -6.81 10.30
CA ALA A 613 3.40 -5.54 9.59
C ALA A 613 3.87 -5.66 8.14
N HIS A 614 3.45 -4.69 7.32
CA HIS A 614 3.95 -4.50 5.96
C HIS A 614 5.00 -3.39 5.88
N ASP A 615 4.97 -2.41 6.80
CA ASP A 615 5.97 -1.35 6.92
C ASP A 615 7.22 -1.87 7.65
N LEU A 616 8.31 -1.99 6.89
CA LEU A 616 9.60 -2.48 7.38
C LEU A 616 10.30 -1.46 8.32
N SER A 617 10.04 -0.15 8.18
CA SER A 617 10.58 0.87 9.08
C SER A 617 10.00 0.73 10.49
N VAL A 618 8.70 0.38 10.58
CA VAL A 618 8.08 0.03 11.86
C VAL A 618 8.65 -1.25 12.44
N VAL A 619 8.79 -2.29 11.62
CA VAL A 619 9.33 -3.58 12.06
C VAL A 619 10.74 -3.41 12.59
N ARG A 620 11.58 -2.63 11.90
CA ARG A 620 12.94 -2.31 12.33
C ARG A 620 12.97 -1.66 13.71
N HIS A 621 12.02 -0.77 13.98
CA HIS A 621 11.98 -0.06 15.26
C HIS A 621 11.52 -0.95 16.41
N ILE A 622 10.43 -1.70 16.26
CA ILE A 622 9.80 -2.43 17.39
C ILE A 622 10.31 -3.87 17.59
N SER A 623 10.92 -4.50 16.58
CA SER A 623 11.24 -5.93 16.64
C SER A 623 12.67 -6.18 17.10
N ASP A 624 12.87 -7.23 17.89
CA ASP A 624 14.20 -7.74 18.26
C ASP A 624 14.79 -8.62 17.15
N ARG A 625 13.91 -9.43 16.54
CA ARG A 625 14.22 -10.31 15.41
C ARG A 625 13.15 -10.18 14.34
N VAL A 626 13.51 -10.44 13.09
CA VAL A 626 12.59 -10.38 11.96
C VAL A 626 12.62 -11.69 11.19
N ALA A 627 11.44 -12.26 10.95
CA ALA A 627 11.19 -13.39 10.08
C ALA A 627 10.53 -12.91 8.79
N VAL A 628 11.15 -13.23 7.66
CA VAL A 628 10.68 -12.85 6.32
C VAL A 628 9.95 -14.03 5.68
N MET A 629 8.71 -13.81 5.28
CA MET A 629 7.84 -14.84 4.72
C MET A 629 7.56 -14.61 3.24
N TYR A 630 7.70 -15.67 2.44
CA TYR A 630 7.36 -15.70 1.03
C TYR A 630 6.51 -16.94 0.71
N LEU A 631 5.32 -16.72 0.15
CA LEU A 631 4.45 -17.76 -0.42
C LEU A 631 4.25 -18.98 0.49
N GLY A 632 3.92 -18.75 1.77
CA GLY A 632 3.64 -19.80 2.74
C GLY A 632 4.84 -20.30 3.55
N GLU A 633 6.06 -19.82 3.28
CA GLU A 633 7.30 -20.28 3.92
C GLU A 633 8.10 -19.11 4.50
N VAL A 634 8.81 -19.36 5.61
CA VAL A 634 9.79 -18.40 6.13
C VAL A 634 11.10 -18.63 5.37
N VAL A 635 11.58 -17.58 4.71
CA VAL A 635 12.77 -17.65 3.84
C VAL A 635 14.01 -17.10 4.50
N GLU A 636 13.87 -16.29 5.55
CA GLU A 636 14.99 -15.71 6.29
C GLU A 636 14.55 -15.30 7.69
N ILE A 637 15.41 -15.49 8.69
CA ILE A 637 15.20 -14.98 10.06
C ILE A 637 16.53 -14.47 10.58
N ALA A 638 16.56 -13.29 11.20
CA ALA A 638 17.77 -12.77 11.87
C ALA A 638 17.42 -11.77 12.98
N GLU A 639 18.43 -11.35 13.74
CA GLU A 639 18.35 -10.12 14.53
C GLU A 639 18.05 -8.94 13.62
N THR A 640 17.25 -7.99 14.10
CA THR A 640 16.73 -6.89 13.27
C THR A 640 17.87 -6.12 12.59
N ASP A 641 18.88 -5.67 13.33
CA ASP A 641 19.98 -4.92 12.73
C ASP A 641 20.77 -5.75 11.69
N GLU A 642 21.03 -7.03 11.97
CA GLU A 642 21.74 -7.91 11.03
C GLU A 642 20.94 -8.13 9.73
N LEU A 643 19.62 -8.28 9.82
CA LEU A 643 18.76 -8.49 8.65
C LEU A 643 18.70 -7.26 7.75
N PHE A 644 18.69 -6.05 8.32
CA PHE A 644 18.65 -4.81 7.55
C PHE A 644 20.03 -4.44 6.98
N ASP A 645 21.11 -4.71 7.71
CA ASP A 645 22.48 -4.39 7.29
C ASP A 645 23.06 -5.40 6.28
N ASP A 646 22.80 -6.70 6.46
CA ASP A 646 23.32 -7.78 5.61
C ASP A 646 22.24 -8.84 5.30
N PRO A 647 21.17 -8.47 4.56
CA PRO A 647 20.16 -9.43 4.12
C PRO A 647 20.81 -10.50 3.22
N ARG A 648 20.56 -11.77 3.50
CA ARG A 648 21.10 -12.93 2.77
C ARG A 648 20.21 -13.36 1.62
N HIS A 649 18.89 -13.45 1.83
CA HIS A 649 18.00 -13.95 0.81
C HIS A 649 17.70 -12.86 -0.25
N PRO A 650 17.76 -13.16 -1.57
CA PRO A 650 17.52 -12.18 -2.63
C PRO A 650 16.15 -11.48 -2.56
N TYR A 651 15.11 -12.17 -2.08
CA TYR A 651 13.80 -11.57 -1.82
C TYR A 651 13.85 -10.55 -0.68
N THR A 652 14.53 -10.85 0.43
CA THR A 652 14.68 -9.91 1.55
C THR A 652 15.44 -8.66 1.12
N ARG A 653 16.51 -8.81 0.32
CA ARG A 653 17.20 -7.69 -0.33
C ARG A 653 16.25 -6.82 -1.13
N ALA A 654 15.42 -7.44 -1.96
CA ALA A 654 14.48 -6.71 -2.80
C ALA A 654 13.39 -6.00 -1.98
N LEU A 655 12.83 -6.67 -0.97
CA LEU A 655 11.88 -6.09 -0.02
C LEU A 655 12.45 -4.85 0.66
N LEU A 656 13.65 -4.95 1.22
CA LEU A 656 14.31 -3.84 1.92
C LEU A 656 14.65 -2.69 0.98
N SER A 657 15.13 -2.99 -0.24
CA SER A 657 15.40 -1.94 -1.24
C SER A 657 14.15 -1.21 -1.75
N SER A 658 12.95 -1.73 -1.47
CA SER A 658 11.67 -1.12 -1.87
C SER A 658 11.08 -0.22 -0.80
N VAL A 659 11.71 -0.09 0.37
CA VAL A 659 11.23 0.77 1.46
C VAL A 659 11.51 2.23 1.10
N PRO A 660 10.51 3.12 1.07
CA PRO A 660 10.75 4.55 0.84
C PRO A 660 11.56 5.15 2.00
N GLU A 661 12.66 5.83 1.67
CA GLU A 661 13.48 6.52 2.66
C GLU A 661 12.99 7.97 2.82
N PRO A 662 12.78 8.46 4.05
CA PRO A 662 12.37 9.85 4.31
C PRO A 662 13.54 10.84 4.17
N ASP A 663 14.43 10.60 3.20
CA ASP A 663 15.57 11.43 2.87
C ASP A 663 15.57 11.68 1.35
N PRO A 664 15.27 12.91 0.89
CA PRO A 664 15.23 13.22 -0.54
C PRO A 664 16.61 13.16 -1.21
N SER A 665 17.70 13.06 -0.44
CA SER A 665 19.06 12.94 -0.96
C SER A 665 19.56 11.49 -1.06
N ALA A 666 18.75 10.51 -0.63
CA ALA A 666 19.11 9.10 -0.66
C ALA A 666 19.09 8.54 -2.10
N ASP A 667 20.27 8.25 -2.64
CA ASP A 667 20.44 7.49 -3.90
C ASP A 667 20.49 5.98 -3.58
N GLY A 668 19.32 5.35 -3.41
CA GLY A 668 19.21 3.91 -3.18
C GLY A 668 19.11 3.10 -4.49
N ASP A 669 19.98 2.12 -4.70
CA ASP A 669 19.85 1.13 -5.79
C ASP A 669 18.65 0.21 -5.51
N ARG A 670 17.51 0.47 -6.15
CA ARG A 670 16.28 -0.32 -5.99
C ARG A 670 16.32 -1.61 -6.80
N ILE A 671 15.85 -2.70 -6.20
CA ILE A 671 15.66 -3.97 -6.89
C ILE A 671 14.18 -4.14 -7.21
N ILE A 672 13.80 -3.80 -8.44
CA ILE A 672 12.43 -4.01 -8.92
C ILE A 672 12.21 -5.50 -9.20
N LEU A 673 11.25 -6.10 -8.48
CA LEU A 673 10.83 -7.47 -8.74
C LEU A 673 9.82 -7.50 -9.90
N GLU A 674 10.19 -8.11 -11.01
CA GLU A 674 9.29 -8.28 -12.15
C GLU A 674 8.23 -9.37 -11.89
N GLY A 675 7.03 -9.16 -12.44
CA GLY A 675 5.92 -10.11 -12.40
C GLY A 675 5.17 -10.19 -11.07
N ASP A 676 3.98 -10.77 -11.10
CA ASP A 676 3.13 -10.96 -9.92
C ASP A 676 3.58 -12.14 -9.04
N VAL A 677 3.18 -12.11 -7.77
CA VAL A 677 3.35 -13.23 -6.84
C VAL A 677 2.65 -14.48 -7.40
N PRO A 678 3.36 -15.62 -7.52
CA PRO A 678 2.76 -16.86 -8.00
C PRO A 678 1.58 -17.31 -7.13
N SER A 679 0.67 -18.12 -7.71
CA SER A 679 -0.50 -18.61 -7.00
C SER A 679 -0.10 -19.56 -5.86
N PRO A 680 -0.60 -19.38 -4.63
CA PRO A 680 -0.42 -20.34 -3.54
C PRO A 680 -1.12 -21.68 -3.77
N ILE A 681 -1.94 -21.81 -4.82
CA ILE A 681 -2.59 -23.07 -5.21
C ILE A 681 -1.57 -24.01 -5.86
N ASP A 682 -0.72 -23.46 -6.72
CA ASP A 682 0.30 -24.20 -7.45
C ASP A 682 1.65 -23.47 -7.32
N PRO A 683 2.31 -23.59 -6.14
CA PRO A 683 3.55 -22.89 -5.90
C PRO A 683 4.67 -23.45 -6.80
N PRO A 684 5.65 -22.62 -7.21
CA PRO A 684 6.78 -23.07 -8.00
C PRO A 684 7.53 -24.25 -7.37
N SER A 685 8.06 -25.14 -8.21
CA SER A 685 8.95 -26.22 -7.79
C SER A 685 10.28 -25.70 -7.24
N GLY A 686 10.86 -26.43 -6.28
CA GLY A 686 12.13 -26.06 -5.65
C GLY A 686 11.99 -24.82 -4.76
N CYS A 687 12.84 -23.82 -4.98
CA CYS A 687 12.73 -22.50 -4.35
C CYS A 687 11.49 -21.75 -4.88
N ARG A 688 10.56 -21.40 -3.98
CA ARG A 688 9.33 -20.70 -4.35
C ARG A 688 9.56 -19.34 -5.02
N PHE A 689 10.66 -18.68 -4.69
CA PHE A 689 11.01 -17.36 -5.22
C PHE A 689 11.71 -17.41 -6.59
N ARG A 690 12.05 -18.60 -7.12
CA ARG A 690 12.88 -18.74 -8.32
C ARG A 690 12.37 -18.00 -9.56
N THR A 691 11.05 -17.87 -9.70
CA THR A 691 10.40 -17.23 -10.86
C THR A 691 10.50 -15.71 -10.84
N ARG A 692 10.89 -15.12 -9.70
CA ARG A 692 11.08 -13.67 -9.51
C ARG A 692 12.48 -13.32 -9.01
N CYS A 693 13.36 -14.32 -8.83
CA CYS A 693 14.67 -14.13 -8.24
C CYS A 693 15.65 -13.52 -9.27
N PRO A 694 16.21 -12.33 -9.03
CA PRO A 694 17.24 -11.75 -9.92
C PRO A 694 18.57 -12.52 -9.85
N LYS A 695 18.72 -13.41 -8.87
CA LYS A 695 19.91 -14.24 -8.63
C LYS A 695 19.63 -15.75 -8.84
N VAL A 696 18.70 -16.09 -9.75
CA VAL A 696 18.43 -17.50 -10.10
C VAL A 696 19.71 -18.19 -10.62
N ILE A 697 20.05 -19.35 -10.06
CA ILE A 697 21.38 -19.94 -10.26
C ILE A 697 21.40 -20.77 -11.56
N PRO A 698 22.28 -20.47 -12.52
CA PRO A 698 22.42 -21.28 -13.73
C PRO A 698 22.97 -22.68 -13.43
N PRO A 699 22.70 -23.67 -14.30
CA PRO A 699 23.35 -24.97 -14.19
C PRO A 699 24.88 -24.82 -14.24
N ALA A 700 25.59 -25.60 -13.43
CA ALA A 700 27.04 -25.44 -13.21
C ALA A 700 27.92 -25.55 -14.47
N ASP A 701 27.39 -26.15 -15.53
CA ASP A 701 28.09 -26.34 -16.80
C ASP A 701 27.83 -25.19 -17.81
N LEU A 702 27.00 -24.20 -17.44
CA LEU A 702 26.60 -23.06 -18.28
C LEU A 702 27.32 -21.78 -17.83
N ASP A 703 28.11 -21.18 -18.72
CA ASP A 703 28.85 -19.93 -18.48
C ASP A 703 28.05 -18.75 -19.04
N VAL A 704 27.11 -18.25 -18.24
CA VAL A 704 26.18 -17.15 -18.61
C VAL A 704 26.11 -16.13 -17.48
N ASP A 705 26.12 -14.85 -17.84
CA ASP A 705 25.95 -13.76 -16.88
C ASP A 705 24.56 -13.80 -16.23
N GLN A 706 24.48 -13.33 -14.98
CA GLN A 706 23.28 -13.46 -14.16
C GLN A 706 22.04 -12.76 -14.76
N ALA A 707 22.23 -11.59 -15.38
CA ALA A 707 21.16 -10.83 -16.02
C ALA A 707 20.65 -11.55 -17.29
N ALA A 708 21.58 -11.96 -18.16
CA ALA A 708 21.28 -12.75 -19.36
C ALA A 708 20.55 -14.07 -19.02
N TYR A 709 20.97 -14.78 -17.98
CA TYR A 709 20.29 -16.01 -17.55
C TYR A 709 18.87 -15.75 -17.02
N ARG A 710 18.63 -14.60 -16.38
CA ARG A 710 17.29 -14.22 -15.93
C ARG A 710 16.35 -14.01 -17.11
N GLU A 711 16.81 -13.33 -18.17
CA GLU A 711 16.03 -13.17 -19.41
C GLU A 711 15.73 -14.52 -20.07
N VAL A 712 16.71 -15.44 -20.10
CA VAL A 712 16.51 -16.81 -20.59
C VAL A 712 15.43 -17.55 -19.81
N MET A 713 15.42 -17.40 -18.48
CA MET A 713 14.37 -17.98 -17.64
C MET A 713 13.01 -17.32 -17.89
N ASN A 714 12.94 -16.00 -18.06
CA ASN A 714 11.71 -15.28 -18.43
C ASN A 714 11.15 -15.77 -19.77
N PHE A 715 12.01 -15.93 -20.79
CA PHE A 715 11.62 -16.49 -22.09
C PHE A 715 11.08 -17.91 -21.93
N ARG A 716 11.79 -18.76 -21.17
CA ARG A 716 11.39 -20.14 -20.93
C ARG A 716 10.04 -20.24 -20.21
N ASP A 717 9.84 -19.49 -19.13
CA ASP A 717 8.59 -19.50 -18.37
C ASP A 717 7.40 -19.14 -19.29
N ARG A 718 7.55 -18.09 -20.13
CA ARG A 718 6.52 -17.72 -21.14
C ARG A 718 6.26 -18.83 -22.16
N VAL A 719 7.28 -19.57 -22.58
CA VAL A 719 7.11 -20.70 -23.51
C VAL A 719 6.41 -21.88 -22.84
N GLU A 720 6.76 -22.20 -21.60
CA GLU A 720 6.16 -23.30 -20.85
C GLU A 720 4.68 -23.05 -20.53
N ASP A 721 4.32 -21.81 -20.24
CA ASP A 721 2.94 -21.40 -19.99
C ASP A 721 2.11 -21.29 -21.28
N GLY A 722 2.75 -21.36 -22.46
CA GLY A 722 2.10 -21.11 -23.75
C GLY A 722 1.78 -19.63 -23.99
N ASN A 723 2.41 -18.74 -23.22
CA ASN A 723 2.13 -17.31 -23.11
C ASN A 723 3.19 -16.48 -23.86
N LEU A 724 3.43 -16.81 -25.14
CA LEU A 724 4.37 -16.09 -26.00
C LEU A 724 3.71 -15.68 -27.33
N ALA A 725 3.43 -14.39 -27.51
CA ALA A 725 2.82 -13.86 -28.74
C ALA A 725 3.87 -13.77 -29.87
N LEU A 726 4.23 -14.88 -30.52
CA LEU A 726 5.27 -14.90 -31.57
C LEU A 726 4.92 -14.05 -32.81
N GLU A 727 3.63 -13.83 -33.08
CA GLU A 727 3.16 -13.11 -34.26
C GLU A 727 3.56 -11.62 -34.25
N SER A 728 3.57 -10.96 -33.09
CA SER A 728 4.00 -9.56 -32.94
C SER A 728 5.51 -9.37 -33.16
N TYR A 729 6.31 -10.38 -32.85
CA TYR A 729 7.76 -10.37 -33.08
C TYR A 729 8.14 -10.79 -34.50
N ALA A 730 7.34 -11.65 -35.14
CA ALA A 730 7.56 -12.16 -36.49
C ALA A 730 7.11 -11.21 -37.61
N HIS A 731 6.18 -10.30 -37.33
CA HIS A 731 5.69 -9.29 -38.27
C HIS A 731 6.01 -7.92 -37.72
N GLY A 732 7.07 -7.29 -38.22
CA GLY A 732 7.45 -5.95 -37.78
C GLY A 732 6.34 -4.93 -38.01
N GLU A 733 5.54 -4.67 -36.98
CA GLU A 733 4.77 -3.44 -36.84
C GLU A 733 5.62 -2.43 -36.08
N GLU A 734 5.67 -1.20 -36.60
CA GLU A 734 6.50 -0.09 -36.13
C GLU A 734 6.07 0.34 -34.73
N SER A 735 6.92 0.12 -33.72
CA SER A 735 6.90 0.93 -32.50
C SER A 735 7.38 2.34 -32.83
N THR A 736 6.62 3.35 -32.39
CA THR A 736 6.90 4.76 -32.64
C THR A 736 7.99 5.30 -31.71
N GLU A 737 9.25 5.12 -32.10
CA GLU A 737 10.37 5.97 -31.68
C GLU A 737 11.13 6.51 -32.91
N PRO A 738 11.57 7.78 -32.94
CA PRO A 738 12.23 8.33 -34.12
C PRO A 738 13.77 8.28 -33.98
N ALA A 739 14.44 7.28 -34.58
CA ALA A 739 15.87 7.42 -34.91
C ALA A 739 16.37 6.49 -36.05
N ASP A 740 16.69 7.13 -37.19
CA ASP A 740 17.65 6.78 -38.24
C ASP A 740 18.21 5.33 -38.32
N VAL A 741 17.56 4.44 -39.09
CA VAL A 741 18.26 3.34 -39.80
C VAL A 741 17.64 3.12 -41.19
N GLU A 742 18.48 3.12 -42.23
CA GLU A 742 18.08 2.85 -43.62
C GLU A 742 17.41 1.48 -43.77
N ALA A 743 16.14 1.49 -44.17
CA ALA A 743 15.34 0.30 -44.45
C ALA A 743 15.98 -0.60 -45.53
N VAL A 744 16.30 -1.84 -45.14
CA VAL A 744 16.49 -2.95 -46.08
C VAL A 744 15.17 -3.73 -46.15
N ALA A 745 14.41 -3.47 -47.22
CA ALA A 745 13.26 -4.30 -47.58
C ALA A 745 13.74 -5.61 -48.21
N ASP A 746 13.64 -6.72 -47.47
CA ASP A 746 13.51 -8.05 -48.07
C ASP A 746 12.61 -8.92 -47.19
N GLY A 747 11.54 -9.44 -47.78
CA GLY A 747 10.56 -10.31 -47.11
C GLY A 747 11.13 -11.71 -46.86
N GLY A 748 11.96 -11.83 -45.82
CA GLY A 748 12.41 -13.11 -45.27
C GLY A 748 11.35 -13.74 -44.36
N GLU A 749 11.30 -15.07 -44.35
CA GLU A 749 10.61 -15.83 -43.28
C GLU A 749 11.21 -15.43 -41.92
N PRO A 750 10.40 -15.33 -40.85
CA PRO A 750 10.92 -15.07 -39.51
C PRO A 750 11.98 -16.15 -39.17
N ASN A 751 13.18 -15.71 -38.80
CA ASN A 751 14.31 -16.58 -38.45
C ASN A 751 14.64 -16.34 -36.98
N GLY A 752 14.94 -17.40 -36.21
CA GLY A 752 15.15 -17.34 -34.76
C GLY A 752 16.08 -16.22 -34.29
N ALA A 753 17.14 -15.90 -35.04
CA ALA A 753 18.08 -14.81 -34.73
C ALA A 753 17.43 -13.41 -34.62
N ALA A 754 16.38 -13.12 -35.39
CA ALA A 754 15.70 -11.82 -35.33
C ALA A 754 14.75 -11.69 -34.14
N VAL A 755 14.29 -12.81 -33.59
CA VAL A 755 13.48 -12.87 -32.37
C VAL A 755 14.39 -12.73 -31.14
N VAL A 756 15.58 -13.33 -31.17
CA VAL A 756 16.58 -13.19 -30.10
C VAL A 756 16.98 -11.72 -29.92
N ASP A 757 17.36 -11.02 -30.99
CA ASP A 757 17.75 -9.59 -30.94
C ASP A 757 16.65 -8.64 -30.42
N ARG A 758 15.39 -9.09 -30.35
CA ARG A 758 14.25 -8.30 -29.84
C ARG A 758 13.77 -8.71 -28.46
N PHE A 759 14.07 -9.93 -28.05
CA PHE A 759 13.56 -10.48 -26.80
C PHE A 759 14.57 -10.35 -25.65
N PHE A 760 15.87 -10.25 -25.98
CA PHE A 760 16.96 -10.21 -25.02
C PHE A 760 17.71 -8.89 -25.15
N ASP A 761 17.78 -8.14 -24.06
CA ASP A 761 18.54 -6.89 -24.00
C ASP A 761 20.01 -7.18 -23.69
N GLU A 762 20.28 -8.26 -22.94
CA GLU A 762 21.61 -8.71 -22.60
C GLU A 762 22.21 -9.65 -23.67
N PRO A 763 23.51 -9.50 -24.01
CA PRO A 763 24.14 -10.35 -25.00
C PRO A 763 24.27 -11.79 -24.50
N LEU A 764 23.64 -12.72 -25.23
CA LEU A 764 23.71 -14.15 -24.90
C LEU A 764 25.03 -14.79 -25.37
N PRO A 765 25.60 -15.73 -24.58
CA PRO A 765 26.65 -16.62 -25.07
C PRO A 765 26.21 -17.40 -26.32
N ALA A 766 27.13 -17.65 -27.24
CA ALA A 766 26.81 -18.22 -28.57
C ALA A 766 26.14 -19.61 -28.52
N ASP A 767 26.42 -20.39 -27.46
CA ASP A 767 25.78 -21.67 -27.18
C ASP A 767 24.35 -21.51 -26.64
N VAL A 768 24.12 -20.54 -25.75
CA VAL A 768 22.78 -20.18 -25.26
C VAL A 768 21.91 -19.66 -26.41
N GLU A 769 22.43 -18.71 -27.19
CA GLU A 769 21.77 -18.12 -28.35
C GLU A 769 21.33 -19.18 -29.38
N ALA A 770 22.17 -20.19 -29.61
CA ALA A 770 21.87 -21.28 -30.53
C ALA A 770 20.68 -22.12 -30.06
N THR A 771 20.62 -22.47 -28.76
CA THR A 771 19.51 -23.23 -28.17
C THR A 771 18.22 -22.42 -28.19
N ILE A 772 18.26 -21.12 -27.85
CA ILE A 772 17.09 -20.25 -27.92
C ILE A 772 16.58 -20.14 -29.36
N SER A 773 17.47 -19.97 -30.33
CA SER A 773 17.10 -19.93 -31.75
C SER A 773 16.40 -21.22 -32.21
N GLU A 774 16.90 -22.38 -31.77
CA GLU A 774 16.26 -23.67 -32.04
C GLU A 774 14.87 -23.78 -31.39
N ALA A 775 14.71 -23.29 -30.15
CA ALA A 775 13.41 -23.24 -29.49
C ALA A 775 12.42 -22.33 -30.25
N VAL A 776 12.86 -21.16 -30.72
CA VAL A 776 12.04 -20.27 -31.54
C VAL A 776 11.62 -20.92 -32.85
N ASP A 777 12.52 -21.64 -33.52
CA ASP A 777 12.19 -22.39 -34.75
C ASP A 777 11.11 -23.46 -34.50
N LEU A 778 11.14 -24.14 -33.35
CA LEU A 778 10.11 -25.09 -32.93
C LEU A 778 8.77 -24.39 -32.66
N LEU A 779 8.80 -23.22 -32.01
CA LEU A 779 7.60 -22.42 -31.74
C LEU A 779 6.94 -21.91 -33.03
N LEU A 780 7.73 -21.43 -33.99
CA LEU A 780 7.25 -21.04 -35.32
C LEU A 780 6.66 -22.22 -36.11
N ALA A 781 7.06 -23.44 -35.77
CA ALA A 781 6.50 -24.68 -36.30
C ALA A 781 5.29 -25.22 -35.50
N ASP A 782 4.78 -24.45 -34.52
CA ASP A 782 3.68 -24.83 -33.61
C ASP A 782 4.00 -26.05 -32.74
N GLN A 783 5.29 -26.26 -32.40
CA GLN A 783 5.81 -27.35 -31.58
C GLN A 783 6.16 -26.88 -30.15
N TRP A 784 5.18 -26.34 -29.45
CA TRP A 784 5.34 -25.77 -28.09
C TRP A 784 5.90 -26.76 -27.07
N ASP A 785 5.38 -27.98 -27.03
CA ASP A 785 5.85 -29.01 -26.09
C ASP A 785 7.33 -29.36 -26.31
N ASP A 786 7.77 -29.40 -27.57
CA ASP A 786 9.15 -29.72 -27.94
C ASP A 786 10.09 -28.57 -27.57
N ALA A 787 9.66 -27.32 -27.80
CA ALA A 787 10.40 -26.12 -27.42
C ALA A 787 10.55 -26.01 -25.88
N ALA A 788 9.44 -26.18 -25.14
CA ALA A 788 9.44 -26.20 -23.68
C ALA A 788 10.35 -27.30 -23.12
N THR A 789 10.33 -28.49 -23.74
CA THR A 789 11.22 -29.60 -23.33
C THR A 789 12.69 -29.25 -23.56
N LEU A 790 13.04 -28.71 -24.73
CA LEU A 790 14.40 -28.30 -25.06
C LEU A 790 14.93 -27.28 -24.06
N LEU A 791 14.16 -26.21 -23.79
CA LEU A 791 14.55 -25.16 -22.87
C LEU A 791 14.70 -25.69 -21.44
N ARG A 792 13.80 -26.57 -21.00
CA ARG A 792 13.88 -27.20 -19.68
C ARG A 792 15.11 -28.08 -19.54
N GLU A 793 15.46 -28.88 -20.54
CA GLU A 793 16.62 -29.77 -20.45
C GLU A 793 17.96 -29.01 -20.38
N GLU A 794 18.09 -27.91 -21.11
CA GLU A 794 19.34 -27.15 -21.20
C GLU A 794 19.49 -26.09 -20.08
N PHE A 795 18.38 -25.48 -19.65
CA PHE A 795 18.42 -24.31 -18.75
C PHE A 795 17.84 -24.56 -17.35
N GLU A 796 17.59 -25.81 -16.95
CA GLU A 796 17.07 -26.13 -15.60
C GLU A 796 18.00 -25.61 -14.48
N SER A 797 17.47 -24.71 -13.65
CA SER A 797 18.18 -24.10 -12.53
C SER A 797 18.31 -25.08 -11.35
N VAL A 798 19.38 -24.92 -10.56
CA VAL A 798 19.48 -25.58 -9.23
C VAL A 798 18.29 -25.22 -8.34
N CYS A 799 17.84 -23.96 -8.42
CA CYS A 799 16.70 -23.45 -7.65
C CYS A 799 15.36 -24.09 -8.04
N GLU A 800 15.26 -24.76 -9.18
CA GLU A 800 14.05 -25.46 -9.63
C GLU A 800 13.99 -26.91 -9.14
N ARG A 801 15.16 -27.53 -8.95
CA ARG A 801 15.31 -28.96 -8.59
C ARG A 801 15.15 -29.21 -7.11
N GLU A 802 15.76 -28.36 -6.29
CA GLU A 802 15.89 -28.56 -4.85
C GLU A 802 15.18 -27.43 -4.11
N GLN A 803 14.50 -27.78 -3.02
CA GLN A 803 13.88 -26.81 -2.14
C GLN A 803 14.87 -26.47 -1.03
N PRO A 804 15.27 -25.20 -0.88
CA PRO A 804 16.16 -24.80 0.20
C PRO A 804 15.42 -24.85 1.53
N SER A 805 16.14 -25.13 2.61
CA SER A 805 15.62 -25.10 3.98
C SER A 805 16.32 -24.03 4.79
N LEU A 806 15.65 -23.46 5.78
CA LEU A 806 16.31 -22.64 6.80
C LEU A 806 17.40 -23.47 7.49
N GLU A 807 18.62 -22.96 7.52
CA GLU A 807 19.77 -23.64 8.11
C GLU A 807 19.73 -23.57 9.65
N GLU A 808 20.53 -24.40 10.34
CA GLU A 808 20.72 -24.30 11.80
C GLU A 808 21.85 -23.30 12.13
N ASP A 809 21.77 -22.08 11.58
CA ASP A 809 22.71 -20.99 11.83
C ASP A 809 22.05 -19.83 12.60
N VAL A 810 22.83 -18.83 13.01
CA VAL A 810 22.34 -17.65 13.77
C VAL A 810 21.46 -16.74 12.90
N HIS A 811 21.75 -16.70 11.60
CA HIS A 811 21.03 -15.94 10.57
C HIS A 811 20.64 -16.88 9.42
N PRO A 812 19.64 -17.74 9.63
CA PRO A 812 19.24 -18.74 8.64
C PRO A 812 18.51 -18.09 7.46
N ALA A 813 18.93 -18.45 6.25
CA ALA A 813 18.24 -18.11 5.01
C ALA A 813 18.03 -19.38 4.18
N ALA A 814 16.82 -19.55 3.65
CA ALA A 814 16.46 -20.64 2.76
C ALA A 814 16.89 -20.28 1.32
N CYS A 815 18.20 -20.17 1.09
CA CYS A 815 18.78 -19.86 -0.21
C CYS A 815 19.91 -20.83 -0.59
N HIS A 816 20.00 -21.18 -1.87
CA HIS A 816 21.13 -21.96 -2.38
C HIS A 816 22.42 -21.15 -2.51
N LEU A 817 22.35 -19.81 -2.49
CA LEU A 817 23.54 -18.94 -2.60
C LEU A 817 24.43 -19.00 -1.35
N ASP A 818 23.85 -19.21 -0.17
CA ASP A 818 24.60 -19.27 1.09
C ASP A 818 25.38 -20.60 1.24
N ASN A 819 25.04 -21.59 0.42
CA ASN A 819 25.69 -22.92 0.38
C ASN A 819 26.83 -23.06 -0.65
N ILE A 820 27.14 -22.00 -1.40
CA ILE A 820 28.14 -21.97 -2.49
C ILE A 820 29.34 -21.10 -2.07
#